data_AF-A0A8H7PG95-F1
#
_entry.id   AF-A0A8H7PG95-F1
#
_cell.length_a   1.000
_cell.length_b   1.000
_cell.length_c   1.000
_cell.angle_alpha   90.00
_cell.angle_beta   90.00
_cell.angle_gamma   90.00
#
_symmetry.space_group_name_H-M   'P 1'
#
loop_
_entity.id
_entity.type
_entity.pdbx_description
1 polymer ?
#
loop_
_entity_poly.entity_id
_entity_poly.type
_entity_poly.pdbx_seq_one_letter_code
_entity_poly.pdbx_strand_id
1 'polypeptide(L)'
;WHERRKHGDIADLSWDLSGLIQEFQDLDNQELNFSEQIGASAMAKKKQRGDQQFGSRMLTEFKQKLRLDYFMLLDLRLWKDMRMCLRKMFISTLVANLSYKRILGVRFARNYPSVADAFLLRDREFTLSVILFSVQLLTVPTIATTLVSDYNFFGIMCSVLSSFFLTDQIILPLGDRLSELRINCERRAFVTRKYYNAFHDLRYIINPDAVRRYIRNEPLLLRQYLDFVSIFQGMNPIVRQSGSHVEYESTAWVDAFNVTLQVAKIGRRFSDAFSVRDLKDDNEHLAPLQLARAVMRVLKHLTDWVPGKHEVRDESSPFLQYSQLRVAGVQEQEFHTVKTANAGDFSVVKFDVSKDPVSFHQPVHWLLSELLENVHLLDEIVLEQAGWSGGINAMVSKLHEIHPKFSPENTILSILDWPMRTMVLLCQIRSGFWVRNGFGVRNQAHHYRDVSLRENTFDTDLYLLQFGFVLVDPDHLFTTILDRFGLLAWFSGKPNQPPYDTSQANYMVEEMLSLLIVFGSERAHAAHLSLEDKIRREITQNLCISPMAHSELGKKITESMSEDAKFDHILSDVAKFKAPDGLNDHGVYELKPEYYDNIDPHFWHYTRNNREDVEAALQKIWKKERESQGLDANPQDFFIIPKLARITSGPFTRMGNMLHSRVLLQIIFYALWNCKVSSAPTSGTITEQALYLAMMAIVDENNDYTEETYNSHTWDKEENGLPGFIWYAATDSFPVLVNELEREHITLLRLLLKIIEDDQMANLHKRCLWIVNNIETRGNKQAKEHIRVWREERRVLHSQQIEGADGQHNLSESERKKLAAKERQAKIMAQFAQAQSTFMSQNEDMYDDDDTDTDMEVEEEDHPGAVSHDGLEVSDDGELEVQRKFHFPTGTCIVCQEDADSSQLYGMLAFIQPSTLLRQTPLDDADVIADVFNIKQGLDVEQPQEEPITSEKSSSGKKQPRASNVHGFPPQSHKSGLHMSTCSHLMHVKCFETYYASIVSRHAAQSRYKHPENLERLEYLCPLCKALGNTLLPIVWKGKTESYPGVLSGANDQLYETFMNQGIDELLVQIEKRRQFEPSK
;
A
#
# COMPACT_ATOMS: atom_id res chain seq x y z
N TRP A 1 -48.58 6.57 22.71
CA TRP A 1 -47.32 5.90 22.29
C TRP A 1 -47.46 5.18 20.93
N HIS A 2 -48.19 5.76 19.95
CA HIS A 2 -48.33 5.18 18.59
C HIS A 2 -48.47 6.21 17.45
N GLU A 3 -48.12 7.48 17.67
CA GLU A 3 -48.31 8.50 16.63
C GLU A 3 -47.00 8.82 15.89
N ARG A 4 -47.01 8.44 14.61
CA ARG A 4 -46.28 9.04 13.48
C ARG A 4 -44.74 9.00 13.52
N ARG A 5 -44.19 7.80 13.27
CA ARG A 5 -42.97 7.68 12.45
C ARG A 5 -43.37 7.97 11.01
N LYS A 6 -42.98 9.12 10.43
CA LYS A 6 -43.12 9.36 8.99
C LYS A 6 -42.17 8.37 8.29
N HIS A 7 -42.73 7.40 7.58
CA HIS A 7 -41.97 6.45 6.75
C HIS A 7 -41.57 7.21 5.49
N GLY A 8 -40.27 7.44 5.30
CA GLY A 8 -39.75 8.07 4.09
C GLY A 8 -39.86 7.12 2.89
N ASP A 9 -40.00 7.70 1.70
CA ASP A 9 -39.85 7.00 0.44
C ASP A 9 -38.42 6.44 0.33
N ILE A 10 -38.24 5.25 -0.27
CA ILE A 10 -36.89 4.65 -0.43
C ILE A 10 -35.92 5.59 -1.16
N ALA A 11 -36.43 6.43 -2.09
CA ALA A 11 -35.64 7.43 -2.80
C ALA A 11 -35.37 8.71 -1.99
N ASP A 12 -35.91 8.85 -0.78
CA ASP A 12 -35.47 9.88 0.16
C ASP A 12 -34.01 9.66 0.56
N LEU A 13 -33.25 10.76 0.63
CA LEU A 13 -31.86 10.71 1.07
C LEU A 13 -31.82 10.25 2.52
N SER A 14 -31.12 9.15 2.78
CA SER A 14 -30.89 8.61 4.13
C SER A 14 -29.89 9.42 4.95
N TRP A 15 -29.35 10.50 4.37
CA TRP A 15 -28.29 11.33 4.91
C TRP A 15 -28.62 12.82 4.78
N ASP A 16 -28.02 13.64 5.63
CA ASP A 16 -28.28 15.07 5.68
C ASP A 16 -27.46 15.83 4.63
N LEU A 17 -28.04 15.96 3.43
CA LEU A 17 -27.43 16.72 2.33
C LEU A 17 -27.19 18.19 2.67
N SER A 18 -28.10 18.82 3.40
CA SER A 18 -27.95 20.24 3.76
C SER A 18 -26.83 20.44 4.78
N GLY A 19 -26.73 19.55 5.78
CA GLY A 19 -25.61 19.52 6.72
C GLY A 19 -24.27 19.28 6.04
N LEU A 20 -24.20 18.35 5.08
CA LEU A 20 -22.95 18.06 4.35
C LEU A 20 -22.50 19.24 3.47
N ILE A 21 -23.43 19.91 2.78
CA ILE A 21 -23.11 21.12 2.00
C ILE A 21 -22.57 22.22 2.91
N GLN A 22 -23.17 22.42 4.09
CA GLN A 22 -22.70 23.40 5.06
C GLN A 22 -21.30 23.07 5.57
N GLU A 23 -21.03 21.80 5.92
CA GLU A 23 -19.70 21.34 6.34
C GLU A 23 -18.63 21.64 5.27
N PHE A 24 -18.92 21.35 4.00
CA PHE A 24 -17.99 21.65 2.91
C PHE A 24 -17.77 23.15 2.70
N GLN A 25 -18.80 23.98 2.86
CA GLN A 25 -18.65 25.44 2.80
C GLN A 25 -17.81 25.97 3.97
N ASP A 26 -18.00 25.43 5.17
CA ASP A 26 -17.22 25.82 6.34
C ASP A 26 -15.74 25.42 6.18
N LEU A 27 -15.47 24.24 5.62
CA LEU A 27 -14.11 23.81 5.27
C LEU A 27 -13.49 24.72 4.21
N ASP A 28 -14.21 25.08 3.16
CA ASP A 28 -13.69 25.96 2.10
C ASP A 28 -13.34 27.36 2.65
N ASN A 29 -14.18 27.91 3.53
CA ASN A 29 -13.89 29.16 4.25
C ASN A 29 -12.63 29.05 5.13
N GLN A 30 -12.41 27.92 5.80
CA GLN A 30 -11.16 27.68 6.55
C GLN A 30 -9.93 27.64 5.62
N GLU A 31 -10.05 27.05 4.44
CA GLU A 31 -8.96 26.98 3.46
C GLU A 31 -8.64 28.35 2.84
N LEU A 32 -9.64 29.22 2.65
CA LEU A 32 -9.44 30.61 2.26
C LEU A 32 -8.69 31.39 3.35
N ASN A 33 -9.13 31.28 4.61
CA ASN A 33 -8.45 31.91 5.74
C ASN A 33 -7.00 31.43 5.90
N PHE A 34 -6.76 30.12 5.74
CA PHE A 34 -5.42 29.56 5.79
C PHE A 34 -4.52 30.11 4.67
N SER A 35 -5.05 30.29 3.46
CA SER A 35 -4.32 30.90 2.35
C SER A 35 -3.85 32.31 2.66
N GLU A 36 -4.68 33.08 3.34
CA GLU A 36 -4.34 34.44 3.77
C GLU A 36 -3.26 34.44 4.84
N GLN A 37 -3.34 33.52 5.81
CA GLN A 37 -2.34 33.39 6.88
C GLN A 37 -0.93 33.07 6.36
N ILE A 38 -0.80 32.23 5.34
CA ILE A 38 0.50 31.85 4.77
C ILE A 38 1.02 32.82 3.69
N GLY A 39 0.30 33.91 3.43
CA GLY A 39 0.68 34.90 2.40
C GLY A 39 0.38 34.48 0.95
N ALA A 40 -0.40 33.41 0.74
CA ALA A 40 -0.78 32.90 -0.58
C ALA A 40 -2.06 33.58 -1.15
N SER A 41 -2.39 34.80 -0.70
CA SER A 41 -3.66 35.49 -0.96
C SER A 41 -3.93 35.84 -2.43
N ALA A 42 -2.90 35.89 -3.28
CA ALA A 42 -3.07 36.17 -4.72
C ALA A 42 -3.93 35.11 -5.44
N MET A 43 -3.97 33.88 -4.93
CA MET A 43 -4.81 32.79 -5.45
C MET A 43 -6.25 32.81 -4.90
N ALA A 44 -6.45 33.29 -3.66
CA ALA A 44 -7.74 33.25 -2.97
C ALA A 44 -8.79 34.23 -3.54
N LYS A 45 -8.36 35.31 -4.19
CA LYS A 45 -9.24 36.42 -4.64
C LYS A 45 -10.16 36.09 -5.83
N LYS A 46 -10.00 34.94 -6.50
CA LYS A 46 -10.70 34.67 -7.79
C LYS A 46 -12.08 34.00 -7.65
N LYS A 47 -12.49 33.49 -6.47
CA LYS A 47 -13.62 32.53 -6.38
C LYS A 47 -14.89 32.98 -5.62
N GLN A 48 -14.89 34.12 -4.91
CA GLN A 48 -16.03 34.56 -4.07
C GLN A 48 -17.39 34.79 -4.77
N ARG A 49 -17.51 34.62 -6.09
CA ARG A 49 -18.78 34.82 -6.83
C ARG A 49 -19.49 33.52 -7.27
N GLY A 50 -18.93 32.33 -7.04
CA GLY A 50 -19.49 31.04 -7.53
C GLY A 50 -20.19 30.14 -6.50
N ASP A 51 -19.76 30.15 -5.24
CA ASP A 51 -20.07 29.04 -4.29
C ASP A 51 -21.50 29.03 -3.73
N GLN A 52 -22.20 30.18 -3.65
CA GLN A 52 -23.63 30.20 -3.31
C GLN A 52 -24.51 29.57 -4.40
N GLN A 53 -24.05 29.61 -5.65
CA GLN A 53 -24.76 29.03 -6.79
C GLN A 53 -24.50 27.51 -6.92
N PHE A 54 -23.34 27.04 -6.44
CA PHE A 54 -22.95 25.64 -6.44
C PHE A 54 -23.83 24.77 -5.52
N GLY A 55 -23.89 25.12 -4.22
CA GLY A 55 -24.64 24.31 -3.23
C GLY A 55 -26.14 24.28 -3.53
N SER A 56 -26.69 25.37 -4.09
CA SER A 56 -28.10 25.46 -4.47
C SER A 56 -28.47 24.56 -5.65
N ARG A 57 -27.57 24.37 -6.63
CA ARG A 57 -27.79 23.45 -7.75
C ARG A 57 -27.79 21.99 -7.30
N MET A 58 -26.77 21.57 -6.55
CA MET A 58 -26.68 20.21 -6.00
C MET A 58 -27.91 19.89 -5.15
N LEU A 59 -28.31 20.81 -4.27
CA LEU A 59 -29.51 20.66 -3.42
C LEU A 59 -30.78 20.48 -4.26
N THR A 60 -30.93 21.25 -5.35
CA THR A 60 -32.10 21.17 -6.23
C THR A 60 -32.15 19.84 -6.99
N GLU A 61 -31.04 19.45 -7.63
CA GLU A 61 -30.99 18.25 -8.46
C GLU A 61 -31.06 16.96 -7.61
N PHE A 62 -30.48 16.93 -6.42
CA PHE A 62 -30.51 15.76 -5.53
C PHE A 62 -31.85 15.63 -4.78
N LYS A 63 -32.59 16.73 -4.55
CA LYS A 63 -33.96 16.64 -4.01
C LYS A 63 -34.94 16.07 -5.03
N GLN A 64 -34.71 16.30 -6.31
CA GLN A 64 -35.51 15.68 -7.37
C GLN A 64 -35.30 14.16 -7.38
N LYS A 65 -36.39 13.39 -7.39
CA LYS A 65 -36.39 11.93 -7.49
C LYS A 65 -36.72 11.51 -8.91
N LEU A 66 -35.90 10.62 -9.49
CA LEU A 66 -36.12 10.00 -10.78
C LEU A 66 -36.30 8.49 -10.62
N ARG A 67 -36.94 7.83 -11.61
CA ARG A 67 -37.12 6.37 -11.63
C ARG A 67 -35.80 5.60 -11.52
N LEU A 68 -34.73 6.17 -12.09
CA LEU A 68 -33.38 5.60 -11.99
C LEU A 68 -32.91 5.48 -10.54
N ASP A 69 -33.29 6.41 -9.66
CA ASP A 69 -32.92 6.37 -8.25
C ASP A 69 -33.55 5.13 -7.58
N TYR A 70 -34.83 4.84 -7.88
CA TYR A 70 -35.50 3.65 -7.38
C TYR A 70 -34.86 2.35 -7.90
N PHE A 71 -34.49 2.28 -9.18
CA PHE A 71 -33.83 1.09 -9.71
C PHE A 71 -32.47 0.82 -9.04
N MET A 72 -31.69 1.87 -8.75
CA MET A 72 -30.43 1.72 -8.01
C MET A 72 -30.65 1.27 -6.57
N LEU A 73 -31.65 1.83 -5.89
CA LEU A 73 -31.90 1.58 -4.46
C LEU A 73 -32.63 0.26 -4.22
N LEU A 74 -33.47 -0.19 -5.16
CA LEU A 74 -34.14 -1.48 -5.10
C LEU A 74 -33.26 -2.63 -5.56
N ASP A 75 -32.09 -2.38 -6.16
CA ASP A 75 -31.16 -3.40 -6.67
C ASP A 75 -30.95 -4.55 -5.68
N LEU A 76 -30.67 -4.23 -4.40
CA LEU A 76 -30.47 -5.22 -3.33
C LEU A 76 -31.72 -6.09 -3.05
N ARG A 77 -32.93 -5.60 -3.35
CA ARG A 77 -34.19 -6.33 -3.12
C ARG A 77 -34.57 -7.22 -4.30
N LEU A 78 -33.97 -7.03 -5.47
CA LEU A 78 -34.28 -7.78 -6.68
C LEU A 78 -33.55 -9.13 -6.72
N TRP A 79 -34.17 -10.12 -7.36
CA TRP A 79 -33.54 -11.42 -7.61
C TRP A 79 -32.51 -11.34 -8.75
N LYS A 80 -31.63 -12.33 -8.82
CA LYS A 80 -30.48 -12.38 -9.73
C LYS A 80 -30.81 -12.02 -11.18
N ASP A 81 -31.80 -12.67 -11.79
CA ASP A 81 -32.13 -12.44 -13.20
C ASP A 81 -32.60 -11.00 -13.44
N MET A 82 -33.39 -10.43 -12.53
CA MET A 82 -33.84 -9.04 -12.66
C MET A 82 -32.66 -8.05 -12.52
N ARG A 83 -31.73 -8.28 -11.59
CA ARG A 83 -30.49 -7.48 -11.51
C ARG A 83 -29.67 -7.58 -12.79
N MET A 84 -29.56 -8.78 -13.38
CA MET A 84 -28.86 -8.99 -14.65
C MET A 84 -29.55 -8.26 -15.81
N CYS A 85 -30.89 -8.26 -15.85
CA CYS A 85 -31.68 -7.52 -16.84
C CYS A 85 -31.53 -6.00 -16.68
N LEU A 86 -31.62 -5.47 -15.46
CA LEU A 86 -31.35 -4.06 -15.18
C LEU A 86 -29.93 -3.68 -15.58
N ARG A 87 -28.95 -4.53 -15.30
CA ARG A 87 -27.56 -4.32 -15.72
C ARG A 87 -27.44 -4.21 -17.23
N LYS A 88 -28.08 -5.12 -17.98
CA LYS A 88 -28.11 -5.05 -19.45
C LYS A 88 -28.77 -3.77 -19.92
N MET A 89 -29.91 -3.38 -19.34
CA MET A 89 -30.61 -2.14 -19.67
C MET A 89 -29.73 -0.90 -19.45
N PHE A 90 -29.08 -0.76 -18.29
CA PHE A 90 -28.18 0.36 -18.02
C PHE A 90 -27.06 0.47 -19.06
N ILE A 91 -26.44 -0.66 -19.42
CA ILE A 91 -25.35 -0.70 -20.41
C ILE A 91 -25.87 -0.35 -21.81
N SER A 92 -26.91 -1.04 -22.27
CA SER A 92 -27.38 -0.96 -23.66
C SER A 92 -28.08 0.36 -23.98
N THR A 93 -28.61 1.06 -22.99
CA THR A 93 -29.39 2.30 -23.21
C THR A 93 -28.70 3.54 -22.63
N LEU A 94 -28.37 3.54 -21.33
CA LEU A 94 -27.93 4.75 -20.64
C LEU A 94 -26.42 5.00 -20.79
N VAL A 95 -25.61 3.95 -20.81
CA VAL A 95 -24.15 4.06 -20.97
C VAL A 95 -23.77 4.29 -22.44
N ALA A 96 -24.51 3.72 -23.39
CA ALA A 96 -24.28 3.88 -24.82
C ALA A 96 -24.55 5.31 -25.32
N ASN A 97 -25.44 6.06 -24.67
CA ASN A 97 -25.78 7.43 -25.03
C ASN A 97 -25.12 8.43 -24.08
N LEU A 98 -24.23 9.28 -24.59
CA LEU A 98 -23.46 10.25 -23.79
C LEU A 98 -24.32 11.20 -22.95
N SER A 99 -25.48 11.63 -23.45
CA SER A 99 -26.39 12.54 -22.73
C SER A 99 -27.02 11.86 -21.52
N TYR A 100 -27.49 10.62 -21.68
CA TYR A 100 -28.06 9.84 -20.58
C TYR A 100 -26.98 9.33 -19.62
N LYS A 101 -25.75 9.10 -20.10
CA LYS A 101 -24.62 8.70 -19.28
C LYS A 101 -24.27 9.77 -18.24
N ARG A 102 -24.33 11.05 -18.63
CA ARG A 102 -24.16 12.17 -17.69
C ARG A 102 -25.25 12.18 -16.61
N ILE A 103 -26.52 12.02 -17.00
CA ILE A 103 -27.65 11.96 -16.05
C ILE A 103 -27.46 10.77 -15.10
N LEU A 104 -27.10 9.60 -15.62
CA LEU A 104 -26.83 8.41 -14.82
C LEU A 104 -25.69 8.65 -13.83
N GLY A 105 -24.62 9.34 -14.23
CA GLY A 105 -23.53 9.74 -13.35
C GLY A 105 -23.97 10.61 -12.17
N VAL A 106 -24.79 11.65 -12.43
CA VAL A 106 -25.32 12.52 -11.38
C VAL A 106 -26.23 11.76 -10.40
N ARG A 107 -27.08 10.87 -10.93
CA ARG A 107 -27.95 10.01 -10.11
C ARG A 107 -27.16 8.97 -9.33
N PHE A 108 -26.08 8.43 -9.90
CA PHE A 108 -25.15 7.56 -9.20
C PHE A 108 -24.52 8.29 -8.01
N ALA A 109 -24.00 9.51 -8.20
CA ALA A 109 -23.40 10.30 -7.14
C ALA A 109 -24.38 10.61 -5.99
N ARG A 110 -25.64 10.97 -6.33
CA ARG A 110 -26.72 11.18 -5.37
C ARG A 110 -26.96 9.96 -4.48
N ASN A 111 -27.06 8.78 -5.10
CA ASN A 111 -27.43 7.55 -4.39
C ASN A 111 -26.22 6.78 -3.84
N TYR A 112 -25.00 7.24 -4.11
CA TYR A 112 -23.76 6.54 -3.74
C TYR A 112 -23.68 6.19 -2.26
N PRO A 113 -24.03 7.07 -1.28
CA PRO A 113 -23.99 6.67 0.13
C PRO A 113 -24.90 5.48 0.45
N SER A 114 -26.10 5.44 -0.10
CA SER A 114 -27.05 4.34 0.10
C SER A 114 -26.65 3.06 -0.63
N VAL A 115 -26.13 3.20 -1.86
CA VAL A 115 -25.63 2.08 -2.66
C VAL A 115 -24.38 1.48 -2.03
N ALA A 116 -23.47 2.31 -1.50
CA ALA A 116 -22.29 1.89 -0.76
C ALA A 116 -22.66 1.20 0.55
N ASP A 117 -23.67 1.69 1.29
CA ASP A 117 -24.16 1.04 2.52
C ASP A 117 -24.68 -0.37 2.21
N ALA A 118 -25.49 -0.49 1.17
CA ALA A 118 -25.99 -1.77 0.69
C ALA A 118 -24.83 -2.70 0.31
N PHE A 119 -23.88 -2.24 -0.50
CA PHE A 119 -22.78 -3.03 -1.01
C PHE A 119 -21.82 -3.51 0.10
N LEU A 120 -21.32 -2.57 0.91
CA LEU A 120 -20.30 -2.82 1.93
C LEU A 120 -20.87 -3.68 3.07
N LEU A 121 -22.07 -3.37 3.54
CA LEU A 121 -22.59 -3.93 4.79
C LEU A 121 -23.63 -5.05 4.59
N ARG A 122 -24.38 -5.07 3.49
CA ARG A 122 -25.62 -5.88 3.40
C ARG A 122 -25.59 -6.91 2.27
N ASP A 123 -25.03 -6.59 1.10
CA ASP A 123 -25.15 -7.43 -0.09
C ASP A 123 -24.27 -8.68 -0.02
N ARG A 124 -24.89 -9.84 -0.22
CA ARG A 124 -24.19 -11.13 -0.27
C ARG A 124 -23.84 -11.53 -1.71
N GLU A 125 -24.57 -11.00 -2.70
CA GLU A 125 -24.33 -11.21 -4.13
C GLU A 125 -23.72 -9.95 -4.76
N PHE A 126 -22.69 -9.43 -4.10
CA PHE A 126 -22.10 -8.12 -4.41
C PHE A 126 -21.54 -8.02 -5.85
N THR A 127 -21.26 -9.13 -6.52
CA THR A 127 -20.82 -9.17 -7.93
C THR A 127 -21.87 -8.69 -8.92
N LEU A 128 -23.13 -8.61 -8.49
CA LEU A 128 -24.26 -8.09 -9.26
C LEU A 128 -24.65 -6.67 -8.87
N SER A 129 -24.01 -6.10 -7.85
CA SER A 129 -24.38 -4.79 -7.32
C SER A 129 -24.21 -3.68 -8.35
N VAL A 130 -25.17 -2.76 -8.35
CA VAL A 130 -25.12 -1.55 -9.18
C VAL A 130 -23.89 -0.68 -8.92
N ILE A 131 -23.21 -0.81 -7.77
CA ILE A 131 -21.99 -0.02 -7.49
C ILE A 131 -20.87 -0.31 -8.49
N LEU A 132 -20.82 -1.53 -9.04
CA LEU A 132 -19.80 -1.95 -10.01
C LEU A 132 -19.91 -1.21 -11.35
N PHE A 133 -20.97 -0.40 -11.53
CA PHE A 133 -21.09 0.52 -12.66
C PHE A 133 -20.22 1.77 -12.56
N SER A 134 -19.59 2.00 -11.41
CA SER A 134 -18.71 3.14 -11.18
C SER A 134 -17.62 3.25 -12.25
N VAL A 135 -16.98 2.13 -12.64
CA VAL A 135 -15.91 2.15 -13.64
C VAL A 135 -16.38 2.70 -14.99
N GLN A 136 -17.61 2.41 -15.43
CA GLN A 136 -18.12 2.93 -16.71
C GLN A 136 -18.47 4.42 -16.65
N LEU A 137 -18.66 4.99 -15.45
CA LEU A 137 -19.02 6.38 -15.23
C LEU A 137 -17.80 7.25 -14.89
N LEU A 138 -16.98 6.80 -13.93
CA LEU A 138 -15.87 7.55 -13.35
C LEU A 138 -14.62 7.57 -14.24
N THR A 139 -14.50 6.63 -15.18
CA THR A 139 -13.42 6.68 -16.19
C THR A 139 -13.69 7.67 -17.32
N VAL A 140 -14.92 8.21 -17.43
CA VAL A 140 -15.27 9.19 -18.47
C VAL A 140 -14.84 10.59 -18.01
N PRO A 141 -13.85 11.24 -18.65
CA PRO A 141 -13.27 12.49 -18.15
C PRO A 141 -14.29 13.61 -17.93
N THR A 142 -15.24 13.79 -18.85
CA THR A 142 -16.26 14.85 -18.77
C THR A 142 -17.25 14.63 -17.64
N ILE A 143 -17.62 13.37 -17.37
CA ILE A 143 -18.52 13.02 -16.28
C ILE A 143 -17.78 13.14 -14.95
N ALA A 144 -16.60 12.55 -14.82
CA ALA A 144 -15.78 12.65 -13.61
C ALA A 144 -15.53 14.11 -13.21
N THR A 145 -15.14 14.96 -14.17
CA THR A 145 -14.96 16.40 -13.94
C THR A 145 -16.23 17.03 -13.41
N THR A 146 -17.38 16.77 -14.04
CA THR A 146 -18.68 17.31 -13.59
C THR A 146 -19.03 16.83 -12.18
N LEU A 147 -18.81 15.55 -11.86
CA LEU A 147 -19.13 14.99 -10.55
C LEU A 147 -18.27 15.60 -9.43
N VAL A 148 -17.00 15.86 -9.72
CA VAL A 148 -16.07 16.50 -8.79
C VAL A 148 -16.39 17.99 -8.66
N SER A 149 -16.51 18.72 -9.77
CA SER A 149 -16.63 20.18 -9.77
C SER A 149 -18.00 20.73 -9.44
N ASP A 150 -19.08 20.00 -9.74
CA ASP A 150 -20.48 20.46 -9.59
C ASP A 150 -21.22 19.75 -8.45
N TYR A 151 -20.71 18.60 -7.96
CA TYR A 151 -21.42 17.78 -6.95
C TYR A 151 -20.54 17.32 -5.78
N ASN A 152 -19.29 17.77 -5.67
CA ASN A 152 -18.35 17.38 -4.60
C ASN A 152 -18.27 15.85 -4.40
N PHE A 153 -18.38 15.07 -5.48
CA PHE A 153 -18.53 13.62 -5.37
C PHE A 153 -17.31 12.95 -4.73
N PHE A 154 -16.11 13.48 -4.97
CA PHE A 154 -14.89 13.05 -4.29
C PHE A 154 -14.99 13.16 -2.75
N GLY A 155 -15.47 14.30 -2.26
CA GLY A 155 -15.69 14.53 -0.82
C GLY A 155 -16.76 13.61 -0.23
N ILE A 156 -17.83 13.32 -0.99
CA ILE A 156 -18.86 12.34 -0.58
C ILE A 156 -18.23 10.96 -0.40
N MET A 157 -17.42 10.51 -1.36
CA MET A 157 -16.74 9.20 -1.29
C MET A 157 -15.77 9.11 -0.11
N CYS A 158 -14.99 10.17 0.13
CA CYS A 158 -14.09 10.28 1.29
C CYS A 158 -14.88 10.20 2.60
N SER A 159 -16.02 10.88 2.69
CA SER A 159 -16.88 10.88 3.89
C SER A 159 -17.56 9.52 4.12
N VAL A 160 -18.01 8.86 3.04
CA VAL A 160 -18.57 7.50 3.09
C VAL A 160 -17.55 6.51 3.62
N LEU A 161 -16.33 6.52 3.08
CA LEU A 161 -15.27 5.61 3.52
C LEU A 161 -14.83 5.92 4.96
N SER A 162 -14.69 7.19 5.32
CA SER A 162 -14.38 7.60 6.70
C SER A 162 -15.43 7.07 7.67
N SER A 163 -16.72 7.22 7.35
CA SER A 163 -17.80 6.72 8.19
C SER A 163 -17.78 5.21 8.30
N PHE A 164 -17.56 4.51 7.19
CA PHE A 164 -17.49 3.05 7.15
C PHE A 164 -16.36 2.52 8.05
N PHE A 165 -15.14 3.06 7.93
CA PHE A 165 -14.00 2.60 8.73
C PHE A 165 -14.08 3.00 10.21
N LEU A 166 -14.70 4.14 10.54
CA LEU A 166 -14.82 4.60 11.94
C LEU A 166 -16.01 3.98 12.68
N THR A 167 -17.11 3.68 11.99
CA THR A 167 -18.39 3.35 12.65
C THR A 167 -19.03 2.03 12.21
N ASP A 168 -18.50 1.34 11.19
CA ASP A 168 -19.17 0.22 10.49
C ASP A 168 -20.58 0.57 9.96
N GLN A 169 -20.87 1.87 9.79
CA GLN A 169 -22.11 2.43 9.26
C GLN A 169 -21.78 3.61 8.33
N ILE A 170 -22.75 4.02 7.50
CA ILE A 170 -22.61 5.22 6.67
C ILE A 170 -23.50 6.33 7.24
N ILE A 171 -22.86 7.33 7.85
CA ILE A 171 -23.47 8.50 8.48
C ILE A 171 -22.83 9.73 7.85
N LEU A 172 -23.65 10.62 7.29
CA LEU A 172 -23.20 11.83 6.62
C LEU A 172 -24.11 13.02 7.02
N PRO A 173 -23.55 14.15 7.46
CA PRO A 173 -22.12 14.40 7.73
C PRO A 173 -21.63 13.66 9.00
N LEU A 174 -20.31 13.46 9.11
CA LEU A 174 -19.69 12.96 10.35
C LEU A 174 -19.51 14.08 11.39
N GLY A 175 -19.20 15.30 10.94
CA GLY A 175 -18.93 16.45 11.81
C GLY A 175 -17.86 16.16 12.85
N ASP A 176 -18.08 16.60 14.09
CA ASP A 176 -17.12 16.48 15.21
C ASP A 176 -16.67 15.04 15.48
N ARG A 177 -17.51 14.04 15.14
CA ARG A 177 -17.20 12.61 15.34
C ARG A 177 -15.94 12.16 14.63
N LEU A 178 -15.57 12.81 13.51
CA LEU A 178 -14.34 12.51 12.79
C LEU A 178 -13.11 12.64 13.70
N SER A 179 -13.08 13.67 14.53
CA SER A 179 -11.97 13.96 15.46
C SER A 179 -12.04 13.17 16.77
N GLU A 180 -13.24 12.71 17.15
CA GLU A 180 -13.44 11.97 18.41
C GLU A 180 -13.16 10.47 18.25
N LEU A 181 -13.41 9.91 17.08
CA LEU A 181 -13.36 8.48 16.82
C LEU A 181 -11.99 8.03 16.29
N ARG A 182 -11.61 6.80 16.66
CA ARG A 182 -10.39 6.13 16.19
C ARG A 182 -10.73 4.81 15.49
N ILE A 183 -9.94 4.49 14.47
CA ILE A 183 -9.99 3.22 13.77
C ILE A 183 -9.63 2.04 14.69
N ASN A 184 -10.33 0.93 14.46
CA ASN A 184 -9.97 -0.38 14.98
C ASN A 184 -9.85 -1.36 13.80
N CYS A 185 -8.64 -1.91 13.61
CA CYS A 185 -8.31 -2.81 12.49
C CYS A 185 -8.93 -4.21 12.59
N GLU A 186 -9.51 -4.59 13.74
CA GLU A 186 -10.20 -5.86 13.95
C GLU A 186 -11.70 -5.78 13.57
N ARG A 187 -12.17 -4.60 13.15
CA ARG A 187 -13.57 -4.40 12.74
C ARG A 187 -13.87 -5.01 11.38
N ARG A 188 -15.17 -5.22 11.15
CA ARG A 188 -15.72 -5.75 9.91
C ARG A 188 -15.27 -4.94 8.68
N ALA A 189 -15.13 -3.62 8.83
CA ALA A 189 -14.65 -2.75 7.76
C ALA A 189 -13.32 -3.23 7.14
N PHE A 190 -12.40 -3.75 7.96
CA PHE A 190 -11.09 -4.25 7.52
C PHE A 190 -11.17 -5.68 6.96
N VAL A 191 -11.93 -6.57 7.61
CA VAL A 191 -11.97 -8.00 7.25
C VAL A 191 -12.70 -8.27 5.93
N THR A 192 -13.76 -7.52 5.62
CA THR A 192 -14.63 -7.86 4.46
C THR A 192 -13.97 -7.66 3.10
N ARG A 193 -12.87 -6.89 3.02
CA ARG A 193 -12.17 -6.50 1.78
C ARG A 193 -13.04 -5.78 0.72
N LYS A 194 -14.34 -5.63 0.93
CA LYS A 194 -15.25 -4.97 -0.02
C LYS A 194 -14.89 -3.51 -0.29
N TYR A 195 -14.19 -2.87 0.64
CA TYR A 195 -13.68 -1.51 0.49
C TYR A 195 -12.79 -1.33 -0.75
N TYR A 196 -12.13 -2.39 -1.26
CA TYR A 196 -11.30 -2.29 -2.48
C TYR A 196 -12.04 -1.59 -3.63
N ASN A 197 -13.34 -1.87 -3.81
CA ASN A 197 -14.13 -1.24 -4.86
C ASN A 197 -14.28 0.27 -4.67
N ALA A 198 -14.53 0.74 -3.43
CA ALA A 198 -14.62 2.17 -3.15
C ALA A 198 -13.25 2.88 -3.32
N PHE A 199 -12.14 2.22 -2.98
CA PHE A 199 -10.79 2.72 -3.28
C PHE A 199 -10.51 2.75 -4.80
N HIS A 200 -10.98 1.75 -5.56
CA HIS A 200 -10.92 1.77 -7.02
C HIS A 200 -11.73 2.92 -7.61
N ASP A 201 -12.92 3.19 -7.08
CA ASP A 201 -13.74 4.33 -7.49
C ASP A 201 -12.98 5.65 -7.28
N LEU A 202 -12.31 5.82 -6.13
CA LEU A 202 -11.47 7.00 -5.85
C LEU A 202 -10.30 7.09 -6.83
N ARG A 203 -9.66 5.98 -7.18
CA ARG A 203 -8.60 5.97 -8.19
C ARG A 203 -9.16 6.36 -9.57
N TYR A 204 -10.32 5.86 -9.95
CA TYR A 204 -10.94 6.18 -11.24
C TYR A 204 -11.34 7.65 -11.34
N ILE A 205 -11.87 8.25 -10.27
CA ILE A 205 -12.31 9.65 -10.31
C ILE A 205 -11.14 10.64 -10.36
N ILE A 206 -10.00 10.33 -9.73
CA ILE A 206 -8.80 11.19 -9.73
C ILE A 206 -8.04 11.12 -11.06
N ASN A 207 -8.07 9.98 -11.76
CA ASN A 207 -7.20 9.71 -12.90
C ASN A 207 -7.32 10.70 -14.08
N PRO A 208 -8.52 11.19 -14.48
CA PRO A 208 -8.64 12.10 -15.62
C PRO A 208 -7.89 13.43 -15.43
N ASP A 209 -7.16 13.88 -16.46
CA ASP A 209 -6.34 15.11 -16.43
C ASP A 209 -7.10 16.35 -15.97
N ALA A 210 -8.36 16.49 -16.41
CA ALA A 210 -9.21 17.61 -16.02
C ALA A 210 -9.51 17.61 -14.51
N VAL A 211 -9.66 16.44 -13.90
CA VAL A 211 -9.85 16.31 -12.44
C VAL A 211 -8.53 16.58 -11.72
N ARG A 212 -7.38 16.09 -12.22
CA ARG A 212 -6.06 16.39 -11.65
C ARG A 212 -5.77 17.90 -11.64
N ARG A 213 -6.12 18.60 -12.71
CA ARG A 213 -6.06 20.09 -12.74
C ARG A 213 -6.99 20.72 -11.72
N TYR A 214 -8.21 20.19 -11.56
CA TYR A 214 -9.14 20.67 -10.55
C TYR A 214 -8.58 20.48 -9.13
N ILE A 215 -8.05 19.30 -8.80
CA ILE A 215 -7.37 19.00 -7.51
C ILE A 215 -6.27 20.01 -7.20
N ARG A 216 -5.44 20.35 -8.19
CA ARG A 216 -4.35 21.32 -8.04
C ARG A 216 -4.84 22.74 -7.75
N ASN A 217 -5.96 23.13 -8.37
CA ASN A 217 -6.53 24.46 -8.27
C ASN A 217 -7.47 24.63 -7.06
N GLU A 218 -8.04 23.52 -6.56
CA GLU A 218 -9.15 23.52 -5.59
C GLU A 218 -8.73 22.92 -4.25
N PRO A 219 -8.38 23.77 -3.27
CA PRO A 219 -7.78 23.35 -2.01
C PRO A 219 -8.68 22.47 -1.14
N LEU A 220 -10.00 22.62 -1.29
CA LEU A 220 -10.99 21.84 -0.55
C LEU A 220 -10.81 20.33 -0.76
N LEU A 221 -10.40 19.89 -1.95
CA LEU A 221 -10.23 18.46 -2.24
C LEU A 221 -9.06 17.87 -1.45
N LEU A 222 -7.94 18.61 -1.35
CA LEU A 222 -6.83 18.19 -0.50
C LEU A 222 -7.26 18.15 0.97
N ARG A 223 -8.08 19.10 1.42
CA ARG A 223 -8.63 19.07 2.78
C ARG A 223 -9.49 17.82 3.02
N GLN A 224 -10.45 17.55 2.14
CA GLN A 224 -11.32 16.37 2.24
C GLN A 224 -10.52 15.07 2.20
N TYR A 225 -9.47 15.01 1.37
CA TYR A 225 -8.59 13.86 1.31
C TYR A 225 -7.79 13.68 2.62
N LEU A 226 -7.23 14.76 3.17
CA LEU A 226 -6.51 14.75 4.44
C LEU A 226 -7.40 14.28 5.61
N ASP A 227 -8.62 14.81 5.69
CA ASP A 227 -9.60 14.41 6.69
C ASP A 227 -9.93 12.91 6.58
N PHE A 228 -9.97 12.35 5.36
CA PHE A 228 -10.11 10.92 5.14
C PHE A 228 -8.85 10.12 5.48
N VAL A 229 -7.66 10.47 4.98
CA VAL A 229 -6.47 9.62 5.19
C VAL A 229 -5.95 9.68 6.63
N SER A 230 -6.21 10.77 7.34
CA SER A 230 -5.75 10.99 8.71
C SER A 230 -6.37 10.04 9.73
N ILE A 231 -7.50 9.39 9.41
CA ILE A 231 -8.10 8.37 10.28
C ILE A 231 -7.21 7.11 10.39
N PHE A 232 -6.36 6.88 9.39
CA PHE A 232 -5.41 5.76 9.34
C PHE A 232 -4.02 6.14 9.89
N GLN A 233 -3.79 7.42 10.21
CA GLN A 233 -2.53 7.89 10.79
C GLN A 233 -2.31 7.25 12.16
N GLY A 234 -1.21 6.52 12.31
CA GLY A 234 -0.86 5.83 13.55
C GLY A 234 -1.77 4.66 13.91
N MET A 235 -2.52 4.08 12.96
CA MET A 235 -3.37 2.90 13.21
C MET A 235 -2.54 1.66 13.58
N ASN A 236 -3.16 0.64 14.17
CA ASN A 236 -2.51 -0.60 14.59
C ASN A 236 -1.17 -0.41 15.36
N PRO A 237 -1.15 0.38 16.45
CA PRO A 237 0.07 0.63 17.21
C PRO A 237 0.57 -0.62 17.95
N ILE A 238 1.89 -0.78 18.02
CA ILE A 238 2.58 -1.89 18.71
C ILE A 238 3.51 -1.38 19.81
N VAL A 239 3.68 -2.18 20.86
CA VAL A 239 4.64 -1.96 21.95
C VAL A 239 5.48 -3.21 22.15
N ARG A 240 6.77 -3.04 22.44
CA ARG A 240 7.70 -4.15 22.64
C ARG A 240 7.36 -4.95 23.90
N GLN A 241 7.43 -6.28 23.80
CA GLN A 241 7.29 -7.18 24.93
C GLN A 241 8.66 -7.50 25.53
N SER A 242 8.86 -7.17 26.81
CA SER A 242 10.12 -7.40 27.53
C SER A 242 10.09 -8.62 28.45
N GLY A 243 8.90 -9.07 28.88
CA GLY A 243 8.67 -10.18 29.79
C GLY A 243 8.56 -11.55 29.11
N SER A 244 7.37 -12.15 29.14
CA SER A 244 7.07 -13.41 28.45
C SER A 244 6.89 -13.21 26.94
N HIS A 245 7.04 -14.29 26.18
CA HIS A 245 6.64 -14.30 24.78
C HIS A 245 5.13 -14.11 24.64
N VAL A 246 4.71 -13.46 23.56
CA VAL A 246 3.29 -13.41 23.18
C VAL A 246 2.83 -14.81 22.78
N GLU A 247 1.82 -15.33 23.47
CA GLU A 247 1.27 -16.68 23.18
C GLU A 247 0.33 -16.68 21.96
N TYR A 248 -0.41 -15.59 21.74
CA TYR A 248 -1.36 -15.43 20.65
C TYR A 248 -1.13 -14.11 19.92
N GLU A 249 -0.81 -14.20 18.63
CA GLU A 249 -0.60 -13.04 17.78
C GLU A 249 -1.92 -12.61 17.12
N SER A 250 -2.25 -11.31 17.18
CA SER A 250 -3.38 -10.77 16.41
C SER A 250 -3.06 -10.78 14.92
N THR A 251 -4.03 -11.18 14.09
CA THR A 251 -3.93 -11.12 12.63
C THR A 251 -4.30 -9.76 12.06
N ALA A 252 -4.72 -8.80 12.89
CA ALA A 252 -5.20 -7.47 12.48
C ALA A 252 -4.19 -6.68 11.64
N TRP A 253 -2.89 -6.94 11.84
CA TRP A 253 -1.84 -6.28 11.05
C TRP A 253 -1.95 -6.62 9.56
N VAL A 254 -2.41 -7.82 9.19
CA VAL A 254 -2.57 -8.21 7.77
C VAL A 254 -3.60 -7.30 7.10
N ASP A 255 -4.73 -7.08 7.77
CA ASP A 255 -5.79 -6.24 7.24
C ASP A 255 -5.40 -4.75 7.26
N ALA A 256 -4.64 -4.31 8.26
CA ALA A 256 -4.07 -2.97 8.31
C ALA A 256 -3.12 -2.71 7.11
N PHE A 257 -2.25 -3.66 6.75
CA PHE A 257 -1.39 -3.56 5.58
C PHE A 257 -2.19 -3.63 4.26
N ASN A 258 -3.25 -4.44 4.19
CA ASN A 258 -4.14 -4.48 3.02
C ASN A 258 -4.80 -3.12 2.73
N VAL A 259 -5.24 -2.40 3.77
CA VAL A 259 -5.78 -1.04 3.64
C VAL A 259 -4.67 -0.04 3.33
N THR A 260 -3.51 -0.16 3.99
CA THR A 260 -2.33 0.67 3.74
C THR A 260 -1.94 0.69 2.28
N LEU A 261 -1.92 -0.47 1.62
CA LEU A 261 -1.63 -0.58 0.19
C LEU A 261 -2.61 0.26 -0.66
N GLN A 262 -3.88 0.31 -0.28
CA GLN A 262 -4.88 1.09 -1.01
C GLN A 262 -4.75 2.60 -0.75
N VAL A 263 -4.54 2.99 0.51
CA VAL A 263 -4.34 4.40 0.89
C VAL A 263 -3.08 4.98 0.23
N ALA A 264 -1.97 4.25 0.31
CA ALA A 264 -0.70 4.60 -0.34
C ALA A 264 -0.85 4.81 -1.86
N LYS A 265 -1.53 3.88 -2.55
CA LYS A 265 -1.77 4.00 -4.00
C LYS A 265 -2.61 5.23 -4.36
N ILE A 266 -3.57 5.65 -3.51
CA ILE A 266 -4.32 6.89 -3.75
C ILE A 266 -3.45 8.12 -3.48
N GLY A 267 -2.63 8.11 -2.42
CA GLY A 267 -1.71 9.20 -2.07
C GLY A 267 -0.88 9.61 -3.28
N ARG A 268 -0.23 8.63 -3.91
CA ARG A 268 0.58 8.87 -5.09
C ARG A 268 -0.20 9.43 -6.28
N ARG A 269 -1.39 8.90 -6.54
CA ARG A 269 -2.25 9.43 -7.62
C ARG A 269 -2.74 10.84 -7.33
N PHE A 270 -2.89 11.18 -6.06
CA PHE A 270 -3.24 12.53 -5.64
C PHE A 270 -2.04 13.49 -5.80
N SER A 271 -0.82 13.08 -5.42
CA SER A 271 0.39 13.89 -5.57
C SER A 271 0.79 14.09 -7.04
N ASP A 272 0.54 13.09 -7.90
CA ASP A 272 0.73 13.17 -9.37
C ASP A 272 0.00 14.39 -9.96
N ALA A 273 -1.11 14.81 -9.35
CA ALA A 273 -1.87 15.99 -9.76
C ALA A 273 -1.06 17.30 -9.68
N PHE A 274 0.06 17.33 -8.94
CA PHE A 274 0.96 18.48 -8.80
C PHE A 274 2.23 18.38 -9.66
N SER A 275 2.40 17.29 -10.42
CA SER A 275 3.58 17.10 -11.27
C SER A 275 3.59 17.98 -12.52
N VAL A 276 4.78 18.33 -13.02
CA VAL A 276 4.97 19.15 -14.25
C VAL A 276 4.68 18.38 -15.53
N ARG A 277 4.77 17.05 -15.51
CA ARG A 277 4.62 16.22 -16.72
C ARG A 277 3.28 16.42 -17.44
N ASP A 278 2.26 16.89 -16.71
CA ASP A 278 0.91 17.17 -17.23
C ASP A 278 0.64 18.66 -17.54
N LEU A 279 1.63 19.54 -17.43
CA LEU A 279 1.51 20.99 -17.64
C LEU A 279 1.63 21.35 -19.13
N LYS A 280 0.52 21.23 -19.87
CA LYS A 280 0.36 21.84 -21.21
C LYS A 280 -0.58 23.06 -21.18
N ASP A 281 -0.70 23.74 -20.04
CA ASP A 281 -1.75 24.73 -19.76
C ASP A 281 -1.15 26.14 -19.57
N ASP A 282 -1.93 27.18 -19.87
CA ASP A 282 -1.55 28.61 -19.78
C ASP A 282 -1.21 29.06 -18.34
N ASN A 283 -1.57 28.25 -17.32
CA ASN A 283 -1.34 28.51 -15.90
C ASN A 283 -0.12 27.79 -15.30
N GLU A 284 0.79 27.25 -16.13
CA GLU A 284 2.00 26.52 -15.68
C GLU A 284 2.81 27.30 -14.61
N HIS A 285 2.90 28.62 -14.75
CA HIS A 285 3.59 29.51 -13.81
C HIS A 285 3.04 29.48 -12.37
N LEU A 286 1.83 28.98 -12.14
CA LEU A 286 1.21 28.87 -10.82
C LEU A 286 1.48 27.53 -10.12
N ALA A 287 1.98 26.52 -10.83
CA ALA A 287 2.17 25.17 -10.30
C ALA A 287 3.08 25.12 -9.05
N PRO A 288 4.22 25.86 -9.00
CA PRO A 288 5.05 25.92 -7.80
C PRO A 288 4.32 26.47 -6.57
N LEU A 289 3.52 27.53 -6.74
CA LEU A 289 2.75 28.12 -5.64
C LEU A 289 1.66 27.16 -5.14
N GLN A 290 1.02 26.42 -6.06
CA GLN A 290 0.02 25.40 -5.71
C GLN A 290 0.64 24.26 -4.92
N LEU A 291 1.83 23.81 -5.33
CA LEU A 291 2.60 22.80 -4.61
C LEU A 291 3.02 23.31 -3.22
N ALA A 292 3.57 24.52 -3.13
CA ALA A 292 3.97 25.15 -1.86
C ALA A 292 2.79 25.22 -0.88
N ARG A 293 1.61 25.65 -1.36
CA ARG A 293 0.37 25.67 -0.57
C ARG A 293 -0.03 24.27 -0.12
N ALA A 294 0.02 23.27 -1.01
CA ALA A 294 -0.33 21.90 -0.68
C ALA A 294 0.59 21.33 0.41
N VAL A 295 1.91 21.51 0.26
CA VAL A 295 2.91 21.13 1.28
C VAL A 295 2.62 21.80 2.62
N MET A 296 2.39 23.12 2.63
CA MET A 296 2.04 23.85 3.85
C MET A 296 0.72 23.36 4.47
N ARG A 297 -0.26 22.96 3.66
CA ARG A 297 -1.52 22.41 4.16
C ARG A 297 -1.34 21.05 4.84
N VAL A 298 -0.52 20.17 4.27
CA VAL A 298 -0.19 18.87 4.86
C VAL A 298 0.61 19.05 6.15
N LEU A 299 1.62 19.92 6.16
CA LEU A 299 2.39 20.26 7.37
C LEU A 299 1.50 20.82 8.48
N LYS A 300 0.56 21.71 8.16
CA LYS A 300 -0.45 22.19 9.11
C LYS A 300 -1.31 21.05 9.63
N HIS A 301 -1.79 20.18 8.74
CA HIS A 301 -2.63 19.04 9.14
C HIS A 301 -1.88 18.11 10.11
N LEU A 302 -0.63 17.75 9.82
CA LEU A 302 0.21 16.94 10.71
C LEU A 302 0.44 17.60 12.07
N THR A 303 0.63 18.92 12.07
CA THR A 303 0.82 19.71 13.29
C THR A 303 -0.44 19.76 14.14
N ASP A 304 -1.62 19.84 13.51
CA ASP A 304 -2.93 19.88 14.18
C ASP A 304 -3.45 18.51 14.58
N TRP A 305 -2.96 17.45 13.93
CA TRP A 305 -3.54 16.12 14.04
C TRP A 305 -3.41 15.58 15.48
N VAL A 306 -4.54 15.12 16.00
CA VAL A 306 -4.65 14.45 17.29
C VAL A 306 -5.38 13.13 17.06
N PRO A 307 -4.88 12.01 17.61
CA PRO A 307 -5.56 10.73 17.48
C PRO A 307 -6.94 10.79 18.14
N GLY A 308 -7.92 10.13 17.53
CA GLY A 308 -9.25 9.97 18.12
C GLY A 308 -9.20 9.40 19.53
N LYS A 309 -10.08 9.90 20.40
CA LYS A 309 -10.12 9.56 21.83
C LYS A 309 -10.77 8.21 22.10
N HIS A 310 -11.71 7.81 21.26
CA HIS A 310 -12.57 6.65 21.52
C HIS A 310 -12.71 5.79 20.28
N GLU A 311 -12.67 4.47 20.47
CA GLU A 311 -13.25 3.55 19.50
C GLU A 311 -14.76 3.51 19.72
N VAL A 312 -15.54 3.33 18.65
CA VAL A 312 -16.97 3.07 18.80
C VAL A 312 -17.14 1.81 19.67
N ARG A 313 -17.95 1.88 20.73
CA ARG A 313 -18.19 0.71 21.61
C ARG A 313 -19.17 -0.24 20.93
N ASP A 314 -18.83 -1.51 20.89
CA ASP A 314 -19.79 -2.56 20.54
C ASP A 314 -20.56 -2.97 21.80
N GLU A 315 -21.83 -2.55 21.93
CA GLU A 315 -22.69 -2.97 23.04
C GLU A 315 -22.92 -4.49 23.05
N SER A 316 -22.68 -5.18 21.93
CA SER A 316 -22.92 -6.62 21.79
C SER A 316 -21.74 -7.52 22.19
N SER A 317 -20.53 -6.94 22.38
CA SER A 317 -19.33 -7.70 22.73
C SER A 317 -18.59 -7.09 23.94
N PRO A 318 -19.09 -7.32 25.18
CA PRO A 318 -18.45 -6.81 26.39
C PRO A 318 -17.10 -7.47 26.75
N PHE A 319 -16.66 -8.48 25.98
CA PHE A 319 -15.45 -9.26 26.25
C PHE A 319 -14.22 -8.86 25.41
N LEU A 320 -14.37 -7.99 24.41
CA LEU A 320 -13.22 -7.47 23.67
C LEU A 320 -12.54 -6.37 24.50
N GLN A 321 -11.40 -6.70 25.07
CA GLN A 321 -10.54 -5.75 25.77
C GLN A 321 -9.87 -4.85 24.72
N TYR A 322 -10.55 -3.76 24.34
CA TYR A 322 -10.06 -2.83 23.32
C TYR A 322 -8.66 -2.31 23.66
N SER A 323 -7.75 -2.34 22.68
CA SER A 323 -6.41 -1.78 22.83
C SER A 323 -6.50 -0.29 23.10
N GLN A 324 -6.14 0.14 24.31
CA GLN A 324 -6.06 1.56 24.65
C GLN A 324 -4.84 2.25 24.01
N LEU A 325 -3.96 1.49 23.35
CA LEU A 325 -2.75 2.00 22.74
C LEU A 325 -3.08 3.03 21.65
N ARG A 326 -2.37 4.17 21.68
CA ARG A 326 -2.41 5.20 20.64
C ARG A 326 -1.03 5.81 20.49
N VAL A 327 -0.71 6.24 19.28
CA VAL A 327 0.48 7.07 19.02
C VAL A 327 0.11 8.53 19.26
N ALA A 328 0.89 9.24 20.07
CA ALA A 328 0.67 10.64 20.40
C ALA A 328 0.88 11.55 19.17
N GLY A 329 -0.01 12.53 18.97
CA GLY A 329 0.10 13.54 17.90
C GLY A 329 1.26 14.51 18.14
N VAL A 330 1.56 15.37 17.16
CA VAL A 330 2.67 16.35 17.23
C VAL A 330 2.55 17.26 18.47
N GLN A 331 1.35 17.79 18.72
CA GLN A 331 1.12 18.67 19.88
C GLN A 331 1.27 17.96 21.23
N GLU A 332 1.25 16.64 21.29
CA GLU A 332 1.33 15.89 22.54
C GLU A 332 2.77 15.47 22.89
N GLN A 333 3.74 15.78 22.03
CA GLN A 333 5.14 15.41 22.23
C GLN A 333 5.82 16.29 23.27
N GLU A 334 6.71 15.68 24.05
CA GLU A 334 7.59 16.33 25.00
C GLU A 334 9.02 16.39 24.45
N PHE A 335 9.85 17.26 25.02
CA PHE A 335 11.25 17.41 24.64
C PHE A 335 12.19 17.26 25.85
N HIS A 336 13.40 16.78 25.61
CA HIS A 336 14.52 16.82 26.56
C HIS A 336 15.79 17.32 25.90
N THR A 337 16.72 17.82 26.72
CA THR A 337 17.99 18.35 26.24
C THR A 337 19.04 17.25 26.18
N VAL A 338 19.72 17.15 25.04
CA VAL A 338 20.86 16.25 24.81
C VAL A 338 22.10 17.09 24.56
N LYS A 339 23.20 16.74 25.24
CA LYS A 339 24.48 17.45 25.13
C LYS A 339 25.41 16.72 24.17
N THR A 340 26.08 17.47 23.31
CA THR A 340 27.11 16.95 22.40
C THR A 340 28.49 17.44 22.81
N ALA A 341 29.56 16.81 22.30
CA ALA A 341 30.92 17.19 22.71
C ALA A 341 31.34 18.56 22.15
N ASN A 342 31.08 18.80 20.86
CA ASN A 342 31.59 19.96 20.13
C ASN A 342 30.51 20.75 19.36
N ALA A 343 29.23 20.33 19.37
CA ALA A 343 28.15 20.97 18.60
C ALA A 343 27.14 21.77 19.48
N GLY A 344 27.22 21.64 20.80
CA GLY A 344 26.31 22.30 21.75
C GLY A 344 25.21 21.40 22.31
N ASP A 345 24.20 22.03 22.90
CA ASP A 345 23.06 21.38 23.56
C ASP A 345 21.82 21.51 22.66
N PHE A 346 21.15 20.39 22.37
CA PHE A 346 20.00 20.33 21.49
C PHE A 346 18.74 19.83 22.22
N SER A 347 17.58 20.39 21.88
CA SER A 347 16.29 19.96 22.41
C SER A 347 15.67 18.93 21.47
N VAL A 348 15.66 17.65 21.84
CA VAL A 348 15.12 16.57 21.00
C VAL A 348 13.80 16.06 21.57
N VAL A 349 12.94 15.47 20.73
CA VAL A 349 11.69 14.86 21.20
C VAL A 349 12.03 13.76 22.21
N LYS A 350 11.20 13.57 23.23
CA LYS A 350 11.37 12.54 24.24
C LYS A 350 10.53 11.33 23.87
N PHE A 351 11.15 10.36 23.21
CA PHE A 351 10.47 9.15 22.75
C PHE A 351 11.43 7.95 22.71
N ASP A 352 11.02 6.83 23.29
CA ASP A 352 11.76 5.56 23.32
C ASP A 352 10.98 4.51 22.52
N VAL A 353 11.45 4.20 21.31
CA VAL A 353 10.82 3.21 20.40
C VAL A 353 10.63 1.85 21.06
N SER A 354 11.47 1.50 22.05
CA SER A 354 11.38 0.22 22.75
C SER A 354 10.33 0.17 23.87
N LYS A 355 9.72 1.31 24.22
CA LYS A 355 8.75 1.43 25.32
C LYS A 355 7.44 2.09 24.90
N ASP A 356 7.51 3.09 24.02
CA ASP A 356 6.37 3.88 23.60
C ASP A 356 5.63 3.23 22.41
N PRO A 357 4.31 3.46 22.23
CA PRO A 357 3.56 2.92 21.10
C PRO A 357 4.03 3.47 19.76
N VAL A 358 4.36 2.58 18.83
CA VAL A 358 4.81 2.89 17.46
C VAL A 358 3.92 2.24 16.42
N SER A 359 3.83 2.84 15.24
CA SER A 359 3.01 2.33 14.13
C SER A 359 3.76 2.42 12.81
N PHE A 360 3.57 1.41 11.97
CA PHE A 360 4.02 1.40 10.57
C PHE A 360 3.13 2.24 9.64
N HIS A 361 2.01 2.77 10.11
CA HIS A 361 0.98 3.34 9.23
C HIS A 361 0.96 4.86 9.34
N GLN A 362 1.57 5.56 8.36
CA GLN A 362 1.78 7.01 8.38
C GLN A 362 1.39 7.70 7.06
N PRO A 363 0.14 7.51 6.57
CA PRO A 363 -0.27 7.97 5.23
C PRO A 363 -0.21 9.47 5.01
N VAL A 364 -0.33 10.29 6.05
CA VAL A 364 -0.20 11.74 5.90
C VAL A 364 1.26 12.14 5.68
N HIS A 365 2.21 11.44 6.32
CA HIS A 365 3.65 11.62 6.08
C HIS A 365 4.06 11.12 4.69
N TRP A 366 3.50 10.00 4.23
CA TRP A 366 3.74 9.51 2.87
C TRP A 366 3.24 10.51 1.83
N LEU A 367 2.04 11.06 2.01
CA LEU A 367 1.52 12.11 1.11
C LEU A 367 2.42 13.36 1.09
N LEU A 368 2.97 13.76 2.24
CA LEU A 368 3.93 14.87 2.31
C LEU A 368 5.18 14.56 1.46
N SER A 369 5.76 13.37 1.63
CA SER A 369 6.91 12.92 0.86
C SER A 369 6.61 12.86 -0.65
N GLU A 370 5.47 12.30 -1.03
CA GLU A 370 5.05 12.17 -2.43
C GLU A 370 4.81 13.53 -3.09
N LEU A 371 4.28 14.52 -2.36
CA LEU A 371 4.22 15.91 -2.85
C LEU A 371 5.62 16.49 -3.03
N LEU A 372 6.53 16.24 -2.08
CA LEU A 372 7.92 16.70 -2.11
C LEU A 372 8.73 16.05 -3.24
N GLU A 373 8.30 14.97 -3.89
CA GLU A 373 8.99 14.52 -5.12
C GLU A 373 9.01 15.62 -6.22
N ASN A 374 8.08 16.58 -6.14
CA ASN A 374 8.03 17.74 -7.01
C ASN A 374 8.76 18.97 -6.44
N VAL A 375 9.59 18.81 -5.41
CA VAL A 375 10.29 19.91 -4.71
C VAL A 375 11.24 20.72 -5.62
N HIS A 376 11.68 20.15 -6.75
CA HIS A 376 12.44 20.87 -7.77
C HIS A 376 11.71 22.10 -8.33
N LEU A 377 10.38 22.18 -8.16
CA LEU A 377 9.56 23.35 -8.48
C LEU A 377 9.65 24.46 -7.43
N LEU A 378 10.06 24.12 -6.20
CA LEU A 378 10.20 25.04 -5.08
C LEU A 378 11.59 25.71 -5.09
N ASP A 379 11.98 26.26 -6.24
CA ASP A 379 13.20 27.03 -6.39
C ASP A 379 13.12 28.32 -5.54
N GLU A 380 14.26 28.75 -5.00
CA GLU A 380 14.36 29.96 -4.19
C GLU A 380 13.81 31.19 -4.91
N ILE A 381 14.10 31.34 -6.21
CA ILE A 381 13.59 32.47 -7.02
C ILE A 381 12.06 32.47 -7.07
N VAL A 382 11.46 31.29 -7.23
CA VAL A 382 10.01 31.14 -7.36
C VAL A 382 9.32 31.40 -6.02
N LEU A 383 9.90 30.92 -4.93
CA LEU A 383 9.40 31.16 -3.58
C LEU A 383 9.52 32.64 -3.19
N GLU A 384 10.60 33.31 -3.58
CA GLU A 384 10.76 34.76 -3.39
C GLU A 384 9.70 35.56 -4.15
N GLN A 385 9.46 35.22 -5.43
CA GLN A 385 8.39 35.84 -6.23
C GLN A 385 7.00 35.60 -5.65
N ALA A 386 6.80 34.47 -4.96
CA ALA A 386 5.57 34.13 -4.26
C ALA A 386 5.40 34.85 -2.89
N GLY A 387 6.42 35.57 -2.42
CA GLY A 387 6.38 36.31 -1.16
C GLY A 387 7.06 35.64 0.04
N TRP A 388 7.79 34.53 -0.18
CA TRP A 388 8.60 33.87 0.85
C TRP A 388 10.09 34.20 0.65
N SER A 389 10.47 35.42 1.04
CA SER A 389 11.87 35.86 1.06
C SER A 389 12.70 35.02 2.04
N GLY A 390 13.65 34.23 1.53
CA GLY A 390 14.38 33.21 2.30
C GLY A 390 14.01 31.76 1.95
N GLY A 391 13.33 31.56 0.81
CA GLY A 391 13.09 30.25 0.21
C GLY A 391 12.23 29.33 1.07
N ILE A 392 12.55 28.03 1.03
CA ILE A 392 11.75 26.99 1.68
C ILE A 392 11.75 27.12 3.21
N ASN A 393 12.83 27.62 3.80
CA ASN A 393 12.92 27.85 5.24
C ASN A 393 11.97 28.95 5.70
N ALA A 394 11.86 30.04 4.93
CA ALA A 394 10.89 31.10 5.20
C ALA A 394 9.44 30.61 5.04
N MET A 395 9.17 29.80 4.01
CA MET A 395 7.87 29.17 3.79
C MET A 395 7.46 28.31 5.00
N VAL A 396 8.33 27.39 5.42
CA VAL A 396 8.06 26.48 6.54
C VAL A 396 8.00 27.22 7.88
N SER A 397 8.77 28.30 8.06
CA SER A 397 8.70 29.14 9.26
C SER A 397 7.32 29.77 9.49
N LYS A 398 6.52 29.98 8.42
CA LYS A 398 5.11 30.42 8.56
C LYS A 398 4.25 29.42 9.33
N LEU A 399 4.59 28.14 9.33
CA LEU A 399 3.89 27.14 10.14
C LEU A 399 4.04 27.42 11.64
N HIS A 400 5.23 27.86 12.06
CA HIS A 400 5.48 28.23 13.46
C HIS A 400 4.71 29.49 13.87
N GLU A 401 4.56 30.47 12.98
CA GLU A 401 3.73 31.65 13.26
C GLU A 401 2.26 31.27 13.56
N ILE A 402 1.76 30.23 12.89
CA ILE A 402 0.41 29.68 13.12
C ILE A 402 0.36 28.84 14.39
N HIS A 403 1.44 28.09 14.68
CA HIS A 403 1.56 27.17 15.82
C HIS A 403 2.79 27.47 16.70
N PRO A 404 2.72 28.50 17.57
CA PRO A 404 3.89 28.97 18.30
C PRO A 404 4.29 28.09 19.50
N LYS A 405 3.72 26.88 19.64
CA LYS A 405 3.96 26.00 20.80
C LYS A 405 5.41 25.54 20.90
N PHE A 406 5.99 25.14 19.79
CA PHE A 406 7.39 24.68 19.67
C PHE A 406 8.16 25.68 18.82
N SER A 407 9.48 25.77 18.96
CA SER A 407 10.33 26.55 18.03
C SER A 407 10.13 26.06 16.58
N PRO A 408 10.46 26.88 15.55
CA PRO A 408 10.32 26.46 14.16
C PRO A 408 10.95 25.10 13.87
N GLU A 409 12.20 24.90 14.32
CA GLU A 409 12.92 23.63 14.19
C GLU A 409 12.24 22.50 14.95
N ASN A 410 11.80 22.73 16.19
CA ASN A 410 11.14 21.69 17.01
C ASN A 410 9.78 21.27 16.43
N THR A 411 9.04 22.16 15.77
CA THR A 411 7.81 21.81 15.05
C THR A 411 8.12 20.81 13.94
N ILE A 412 9.16 21.07 13.15
CA ILE A 412 9.57 20.17 12.05
C ILE A 412 10.15 18.87 12.59
N LEU A 413 10.98 18.92 13.63
CA LEU A 413 11.49 17.72 14.30
C LEU A 413 10.35 16.85 14.82
N SER A 414 9.28 17.41 15.38
CA SER A 414 8.13 16.64 15.87
C SER A 414 7.40 15.89 14.76
N ILE A 415 7.40 16.45 13.54
CA ILE A 415 6.84 15.82 12.34
C ILE A 415 7.78 14.71 11.85
N LEU A 416 9.08 14.99 11.73
CA LEU A 416 10.12 14.06 11.26
C LEU A 416 10.40 12.92 12.25
N ASP A 417 10.03 13.07 13.52
CA ASP A 417 10.19 12.03 14.52
C ASP A 417 9.39 10.75 14.17
N TRP A 418 8.28 10.89 13.42
CA TRP A 418 7.44 9.75 13.01
C TRP A 418 8.14 8.77 12.04
N PRO A 419 8.66 9.20 10.86
CA PRO A 419 9.43 8.31 10.00
C PRO A 419 10.70 7.82 10.70
N MET A 420 11.32 8.63 11.58
CA MET A 420 12.48 8.20 12.39
C MET A 420 12.13 7.01 13.31
N ARG A 421 10.98 7.05 14.00
CA ARG A 421 10.50 5.94 14.84
C ARG A 421 10.36 4.64 14.03
N THR A 422 9.81 4.73 12.81
CA THR A 422 9.66 3.57 11.92
C THR A 422 11.02 3.01 11.49
N MET A 423 11.97 3.86 11.12
CA MET A 423 13.33 3.44 10.75
C MET A 423 14.03 2.73 11.92
N VAL A 424 13.97 3.29 13.12
CA VAL A 424 14.53 2.66 14.32
C VAL A 424 13.82 1.35 14.64
N LEU A 425 12.50 1.29 14.54
CA LEU A 425 11.71 0.08 14.76
C LEU A 425 12.17 -1.05 13.82
N LEU A 426 12.34 -0.77 12.52
CA LEU A 426 12.85 -1.74 11.55
C LEU A 426 14.23 -2.26 11.94
N CYS A 427 15.16 -1.39 12.35
CA CYS A 427 16.49 -1.79 12.81
C CYS A 427 16.43 -2.63 14.09
N GLN A 428 15.63 -2.22 15.08
CA GLN A 428 15.46 -2.96 16.33
C GLN A 428 14.85 -4.35 16.11
N ILE A 429 13.87 -4.49 15.21
CA ILE A 429 13.28 -5.80 14.86
C ILE A 429 14.35 -6.71 14.25
N ARG A 430 15.14 -6.19 13.31
CA ARG A 430 16.20 -6.94 12.64
C ARG A 430 17.33 -7.35 13.60
N SER A 431 17.63 -6.54 14.62
CA SER A 431 18.59 -6.88 15.68
C SER A 431 18.12 -7.99 16.64
N GLY A 432 16.86 -8.45 16.50
CA GLY A 432 16.25 -9.42 17.41
C GLY A 432 15.71 -8.80 18.71
N PHE A 433 15.75 -7.47 18.86
CA PHE A 433 15.32 -6.80 20.09
C PHE A 433 13.82 -6.97 20.39
N TRP A 434 13.02 -7.23 19.36
CA TRP A 434 11.57 -7.45 19.41
C TRP A 434 11.15 -8.92 19.33
N VAL A 435 12.08 -9.88 19.50
CA VAL A 435 11.82 -11.32 19.31
C VAL A 435 10.65 -11.87 20.14
N ARG A 436 10.36 -11.27 21.31
CA ARG A 436 9.26 -11.70 22.19
C ARG A 436 7.87 -11.33 21.68
N ASN A 437 7.77 -10.37 20.75
CA ASN A 437 6.52 -9.98 20.12
C ASN A 437 6.02 -11.01 19.09
N GLY A 438 6.83 -12.01 18.73
CA GLY A 438 6.45 -13.06 17.80
C GLY A 438 6.75 -12.76 16.33
N PHE A 439 6.29 -13.63 15.44
CA PHE A 439 6.57 -13.56 14.00
C PHE A 439 5.82 -12.43 13.30
N GLY A 440 4.64 -12.04 13.79
CA GLY A 440 3.82 -10.97 13.23
C GLY A 440 4.57 -9.65 13.09
N VAL A 441 5.36 -9.25 14.08
CA VAL A 441 6.17 -8.01 14.01
C VAL A 441 7.28 -8.12 12.96
N ARG A 442 7.92 -9.29 12.84
CA ARG A 442 8.93 -9.56 11.81
C ARG A 442 8.31 -9.53 10.41
N ASN A 443 7.11 -10.10 10.26
CA ASN A 443 6.38 -10.09 8.99
C ASN A 443 5.96 -8.67 8.61
N GLN A 444 5.47 -7.85 9.55
CA GLN A 444 5.18 -6.44 9.29
C GLN A 444 6.41 -5.67 8.79
N ALA A 445 7.55 -5.82 9.46
CA ALA A 445 8.80 -5.20 9.04
C ALA A 445 9.27 -5.66 7.65
N HIS A 446 9.03 -6.93 7.30
CA HIS A 446 9.31 -7.46 5.97
C HIS A 446 8.40 -6.85 4.91
N HIS A 447 7.08 -6.84 5.12
CA HIS A 447 6.10 -6.28 4.17
C HIS A 447 6.30 -4.78 3.96
N TYR A 448 6.72 -4.04 5.01
CA TYR A 448 7.02 -2.60 4.89
C TYR A 448 8.19 -2.30 3.93
N ARG A 449 9.10 -3.26 3.73
CA ARG A 449 10.26 -3.14 2.83
C ARG A 449 10.10 -3.96 1.54
N ASP A 450 8.95 -4.61 1.36
CA ASP A 450 8.69 -5.42 0.18
C ASP A 450 8.50 -4.55 -1.07
N VAL A 451 8.88 -5.08 -2.23
CA VAL A 451 8.82 -4.37 -3.53
C VAL A 451 7.42 -3.83 -3.81
N SER A 452 6.37 -4.53 -3.37
CA SER A 452 4.98 -4.14 -3.59
C SER A 452 4.52 -2.88 -2.83
N LEU A 453 5.26 -2.47 -1.80
CA LEU A 453 4.85 -1.39 -0.89
C LEU A 453 5.96 -0.37 -0.57
N ARG A 454 7.25 -0.75 -0.66
CA ARG A 454 8.39 0.07 -0.20
C ARG A 454 8.42 1.45 -0.84
N GLU A 455 8.03 1.55 -2.11
CA GLU A 455 8.02 2.80 -2.88
C GLU A 455 7.10 3.86 -2.27
N ASN A 456 6.00 3.45 -1.64
CA ASN A 456 5.04 4.35 -0.98
C ASN A 456 5.20 4.41 0.54
N THR A 457 6.22 3.76 1.10
CA THR A 457 6.40 3.63 2.55
C THR A 457 7.86 3.87 2.94
N PHE A 458 8.69 2.82 3.00
CA PHE A 458 10.10 2.91 3.37
C PHE A 458 10.87 3.99 2.58
N ASP A 459 10.68 4.05 1.26
CA ASP A 459 11.36 5.00 0.39
C ASP A 459 10.92 6.44 0.68
N THR A 460 9.62 6.63 0.97
CA THR A 460 9.05 7.94 1.34
C THR A 460 9.51 8.42 2.70
N ASP A 461 9.61 7.53 3.70
CA ASP A 461 10.13 7.87 5.02
C ASP A 461 11.60 8.31 4.93
N LEU A 462 12.39 7.61 4.11
CA LEU A 462 13.80 7.94 3.90
C LEU A 462 13.95 9.32 3.25
N TYR A 463 13.18 9.57 2.19
CA TYR A 463 13.20 10.85 1.50
C TYR A 463 12.73 12.01 2.39
N LEU A 464 11.73 11.79 3.24
CA LEU A 464 11.26 12.80 4.19
C LEU A 464 12.32 13.14 5.26
N LEU A 465 13.10 12.15 5.71
CA LEU A 465 14.24 12.40 6.61
C LEU A 465 15.39 13.12 5.91
N GLN A 466 15.64 12.85 4.63
CA GLN A 466 16.57 13.63 3.81
C GLN A 466 16.13 15.09 3.69
N PHE A 467 14.83 15.33 3.48
CA PHE A 467 14.26 16.67 3.50
C PHE A 467 14.45 17.36 4.85
N GLY A 468 14.49 16.61 5.95
CA GLY A 468 14.84 17.12 7.27
C GLY A 468 16.19 17.82 7.34
N PHE A 469 17.22 17.30 6.65
CA PHE A 469 18.55 17.93 6.60
C PHE A 469 18.59 19.23 5.79
N VAL A 470 17.51 19.56 5.08
CA VAL A 470 17.34 20.85 4.39
C VAL A 470 16.77 21.92 5.33
N LEU A 471 15.90 21.52 6.26
CA LEU A 471 15.11 22.43 7.10
C LEU A 471 15.63 22.57 8.54
N VAL A 472 16.35 21.58 9.04
CA VAL A 472 16.84 21.51 10.41
C VAL A 472 18.36 21.49 10.39
N ASP A 473 18.98 22.15 11.38
CA ASP A 473 20.41 22.05 11.59
C ASP A 473 20.87 20.58 11.63
N PRO A 474 21.86 20.17 10.82
CA PRO A 474 22.29 18.78 10.77
C PRO A 474 22.74 18.20 12.11
N ASP A 475 23.42 18.97 12.96
CA ASP A 475 23.85 18.52 14.29
C ASP A 475 22.65 18.20 15.18
N HIS A 476 21.59 18.99 15.09
CA HIS A 476 20.33 18.75 15.81
C HIS A 476 19.63 17.47 15.32
N LEU A 477 19.55 17.28 14.00
CA LEU A 477 18.91 16.09 13.43
C LEU A 477 19.72 14.80 13.71
N PHE A 478 21.05 14.83 13.60
CA PHE A 478 21.88 13.69 14.02
C PHE A 478 21.77 13.39 15.51
N THR A 479 21.67 14.42 16.36
CA THR A 479 21.44 14.22 17.80
C THR A 479 20.10 13.54 18.05
N THR A 480 19.05 13.91 17.29
CA THR A 480 17.75 13.24 17.33
C THR A 480 17.84 11.78 16.88
N ILE A 481 18.59 11.48 15.81
CA ILE A 481 18.86 10.12 15.34
C ILE A 481 19.53 9.30 16.45
N LEU A 482 20.60 9.82 17.06
CA LEU A 482 21.33 9.13 18.12
C LEU A 482 20.46 8.83 19.35
N ASP A 483 19.59 9.77 19.74
CA ASP A 483 18.66 9.64 20.84
C ASP A 483 17.60 8.56 20.55
N ARG A 484 16.98 8.59 19.36
CA ARG A 484 15.98 7.59 18.94
C ARG A 484 16.54 6.19 18.82
N PHE A 485 17.76 6.06 18.28
CA PHE A 485 18.45 4.78 18.21
C PHE A 485 18.85 4.25 19.59
N GLY A 486 18.90 5.09 20.63
CA GLY A 486 19.41 4.73 21.95
C GLY A 486 20.94 4.55 21.98
N LEU A 487 21.66 5.27 21.11
CA LEU A 487 23.11 5.13 20.90
C LEU A 487 23.94 6.34 21.36
N LEU A 488 23.33 7.35 22.00
CA LEU A 488 24.04 8.51 22.57
C LEU A 488 25.24 8.11 23.44
N ALA A 489 25.06 7.12 24.32
CA ALA A 489 26.13 6.63 25.19
C ALA A 489 27.26 5.97 24.38
N TRP A 490 26.92 5.18 23.37
CA TRP A 490 27.88 4.49 22.51
C TRP A 490 28.77 5.50 21.77
N PHE A 491 28.18 6.52 21.16
CA PHE A 491 28.87 7.62 20.49
C PHE A 491 29.36 8.72 21.45
N SER A 492 29.54 8.41 22.73
CA SER A 492 30.22 9.24 23.72
C SER A 492 31.33 8.47 24.46
N GLY A 493 31.76 7.33 23.91
CA GLY A 493 32.82 6.48 24.47
C GLY A 493 32.35 5.53 25.57
N LYS A 494 31.04 5.24 25.67
CA LYS A 494 30.45 4.34 26.68
C LYS A 494 29.61 3.24 26.01
N PRO A 495 30.23 2.27 25.32
CA PRO A 495 29.52 1.29 24.48
C PRO A 495 28.69 0.26 25.25
N ASN A 496 28.96 0.03 26.55
CA ASN A 496 28.30 -1.00 27.36
C ASN A 496 27.10 -0.49 28.18
N GLN A 497 26.40 0.53 27.68
CA GLN A 497 25.23 1.11 28.35
C GLN A 497 23.92 0.52 27.80
N PRO A 498 22.86 0.39 28.62
CA PRO A 498 21.54 -0.03 28.15
C PRO A 498 21.00 0.96 27.09
N PRO A 499 20.09 0.53 26.20
CA PRO A 499 19.19 -0.62 26.38
C PRO A 499 19.63 -1.93 25.68
N TYR A 500 20.72 -1.92 24.93
CA TYR A 500 21.19 -3.07 24.15
C TYR A 500 22.28 -3.85 24.87
N ASP A 501 22.38 -5.15 24.60
CA ASP A 501 23.61 -5.89 24.86
C ASP A 501 24.69 -5.53 23.82
N THR A 502 25.94 -5.98 24.02
CA THR A 502 27.07 -5.64 23.13
C THR A 502 26.84 -6.08 21.67
N SER A 503 26.22 -7.24 21.44
CA SER A 503 25.98 -7.74 20.08
C SER A 503 24.88 -6.93 19.39
N GLN A 504 23.79 -6.66 20.11
CA GLN A 504 22.69 -5.83 19.64
C GLN A 504 23.16 -4.39 19.40
N ALA A 505 23.99 -3.83 20.28
CA ALA A 505 24.54 -2.48 20.11
C ALA A 505 25.36 -2.38 18.82
N ASN A 506 26.24 -3.35 18.57
CA ASN A 506 27.01 -3.40 17.32
C ASN A 506 26.11 -3.49 16.09
N TYR A 507 25.08 -4.34 16.13
CA TYR A 507 24.11 -4.44 15.03
C TYR A 507 23.35 -3.14 14.81
N MET A 508 22.90 -2.48 15.87
CA MET A 508 22.19 -1.20 15.79
C MET A 508 23.09 -0.10 15.23
N VAL A 509 24.38 -0.09 15.59
CA VAL A 509 25.38 0.82 15.02
C VAL A 509 25.60 0.55 13.54
N GLU A 510 25.75 -0.70 13.12
CA GLU A 510 25.88 -1.08 11.69
C GLU A 510 24.67 -0.62 10.87
N GLU A 511 23.45 -0.82 11.36
CA GLU A 511 22.24 -0.39 10.66
C GLU A 511 22.11 1.14 10.65
N MET A 512 22.44 1.83 11.75
CA MET A 512 22.40 3.29 11.80
C MET A 512 23.40 3.90 10.83
N LEU A 513 24.66 3.47 10.84
CA LEU A 513 25.69 3.94 9.91
C LEU A 513 25.31 3.65 8.46
N SER A 514 24.72 2.48 8.19
CA SER A 514 24.17 2.16 6.86
C SER A 514 23.11 3.18 6.43
N LEU A 515 22.19 3.55 7.32
CA LEU A 515 21.16 4.56 7.03
C LEU A 515 21.78 5.95 6.79
N LEU A 516 22.79 6.34 7.56
CA LEU A 516 23.49 7.62 7.35
C LEU A 516 24.20 7.68 5.99
N ILE A 517 24.79 6.57 5.56
CA ILE A 517 25.39 6.46 4.21
C ILE A 517 24.29 6.66 3.16
N VAL A 518 23.17 5.94 3.28
CA VAL A 518 22.05 6.05 2.35
C VAL A 518 21.50 7.47 2.31
N PHE A 519 21.34 8.15 3.46
CA PHE A 519 20.90 9.54 3.48
C PHE A 519 21.81 10.46 2.65
N GLY A 520 23.12 10.25 2.62
CA GLY A 520 24.03 11.07 1.80
C GLY A 520 24.20 10.59 0.36
N SER A 521 24.09 9.29 0.09
CA SER A 521 24.39 8.68 -1.22
C SER A 521 23.17 8.55 -2.13
N GLU A 522 21.98 8.30 -1.58
CA GLU A 522 20.74 8.19 -2.34
C GLU A 522 20.27 9.60 -2.76
N ARG A 523 20.41 9.94 -4.04
CA ARG A 523 20.08 11.27 -4.56
C ARG A 523 19.03 11.25 -5.66
N ALA A 524 18.39 10.12 -5.97
CA ALA A 524 17.50 10.01 -7.13
C ALA A 524 16.29 10.96 -7.05
N HIS A 525 15.67 11.10 -5.88
CA HIS A 525 14.57 12.03 -5.65
C HIS A 525 15.07 13.47 -5.48
N ALA A 526 16.11 13.68 -4.66
CA ALA A 526 16.70 14.99 -4.38
C ALA A 526 17.27 15.68 -5.65
N ALA A 527 17.83 14.91 -6.58
CA ALA A 527 18.36 15.40 -7.86
C ALA A 527 17.33 15.42 -8.99
N HIS A 528 16.06 15.06 -8.72
CA HIS A 528 15.00 14.97 -9.73
C HIS A 528 15.39 14.12 -10.95
N LEU A 529 15.86 12.89 -10.72
CA LEU A 529 16.13 11.96 -11.81
C LEU A 529 14.85 11.63 -12.58
N SER A 530 14.96 11.56 -13.91
CA SER A 530 13.83 11.15 -14.75
C SER A 530 13.39 9.72 -14.43
N LEU A 531 12.15 9.36 -14.79
CA LEU A 531 11.69 7.99 -14.57
C LEU A 531 12.56 6.97 -15.33
N GLU A 532 13.05 7.34 -16.51
CA GLU A 532 13.98 6.53 -17.31
C GLU A 532 15.32 6.32 -16.59
N ASP A 533 15.85 7.35 -15.95
CA ASP A 533 17.10 7.25 -15.18
C ASP A 533 16.92 6.40 -13.91
N LYS A 534 15.75 6.52 -13.25
CA LYS A 534 15.40 5.65 -12.11
C LYS A 534 15.31 4.18 -12.54
N ILE A 535 14.61 3.88 -13.64
CA ILE A 535 14.54 2.53 -14.22
C ILE A 535 15.95 2.02 -14.57
N ARG A 536 16.76 2.85 -15.24
CA ARG A 536 18.13 2.50 -15.62
C ARG A 536 18.98 2.15 -14.40
N ARG A 537 18.85 2.94 -13.32
CA ARG A 537 19.55 2.70 -12.05
C ARG A 537 19.11 1.39 -11.41
N GLU A 538 17.80 1.14 -11.29
CA GLU A 538 17.24 -0.12 -10.75
C GLU A 538 17.75 -1.35 -11.51
N ILE A 539 17.74 -1.31 -12.85
CA ILE A 539 18.25 -2.41 -13.68
C ILE A 539 19.75 -2.60 -13.45
N THR A 540 20.52 -1.51 -13.43
CA THR A 540 21.99 -1.55 -13.21
C THR A 540 22.32 -2.19 -11.87
N GLN A 541 21.65 -1.75 -10.80
CA GLN A 541 21.89 -2.26 -9.45
C GLN A 541 21.49 -3.74 -9.32
N ASN A 542 20.34 -4.14 -9.87
CA ASN A 542 19.94 -5.55 -9.78
C ASN A 542 20.84 -6.48 -10.60
N LEU A 543 21.19 -6.11 -11.84
CA LEU A 543 22.03 -6.95 -12.72
C LEU A 543 23.52 -6.99 -12.32
N CYS A 544 23.99 -6.08 -11.47
CA CYS A 544 25.37 -6.14 -10.98
C CYS A 544 25.59 -7.27 -9.95
N ILE A 545 24.53 -7.71 -9.26
CA ILE A 545 24.58 -8.83 -8.32
C ILE A 545 24.75 -10.14 -9.07
N SER A 546 23.88 -10.38 -10.05
CA SER A 546 23.93 -11.58 -10.90
C SER A 546 23.17 -11.36 -12.22
N PRO A 547 23.48 -12.14 -13.26
CA PRO A 547 22.60 -12.25 -14.43
C PRO A 547 21.20 -12.72 -14.01
N MET A 548 20.14 -12.17 -14.62
CA MET A 548 18.75 -12.48 -14.26
C MET A 548 17.86 -12.61 -15.49
N ALA A 549 16.80 -13.42 -15.40
CA ALA A 549 15.75 -13.46 -16.42
C ALA A 549 14.85 -12.21 -16.33
N HIS A 550 14.10 -11.89 -17.40
CA HIS A 550 13.18 -10.74 -17.41
C HIS A 550 12.16 -10.79 -16.26
N SER A 551 11.55 -11.96 -16.04
CA SER A 551 10.55 -12.18 -14.99
C SER A 551 11.12 -12.09 -13.57
N GLU A 552 12.40 -12.42 -13.37
CA GLU A 552 13.06 -12.26 -12.08
C GLU A 552 13.39 -10.80 -11.78
N LEU A 553 13.84 -10.06 -12.81
CA LEU A 553 14.10 -8.64 -12.71
C LEU A 553 12.81 -7.86 -12.41
N GLY A 554 11.71 -8.20 -13.09
CA GLY A 554 10.40 -7.60 -12.84
C GLY A 554 9.85 -7.83 -11.43
N LYS A 555 10.28 -8.88 -10.72
CA LYS A 555 9.89 -9.11 -9.30
C LYS A 555 10.70 -8.28 -8.31
N LYS A 556 11.87 -7.76 -8.70
CA LYS A 556 12.77 -6.97 -7.83
C LYS A 556 12.57 -5.46 -7.98
N ILE A 557 11.98 -5.04 -9.10
CA ILE A 557 11.67 -3.66 -9.46
C ILE A 557 10.17 -3.40 -9.21
N THR A 558 9.82 -2.17 -8.83
CA THR A 558 8.45 -1.78 -8.51
C THR A 558 7.54 -1.84 -9.73
N GLU A 559 6.25 -2.16 -9.52
CA GLU A 559 5.21 -2.24 -10.57
C GLU A 559 5.17 -0.97 -11.44
N SER A 560 5.33 0.20 -10.80
CA SER A 560 5.36 1.52 -11.45
C SER A 560 6.49 1.69 -12.49
N MET A 561 7.59 0.97 -12.31
CA MET A 561 8.79 1.04 -13.15
C MET A 561 8.85 -0.14 -14.13
N SER A 562 8.47 -1.34 -13.70
CA SER A 562 8.48 -2.54 -14.54
C SER A 562 7.41 -2.54 -15.62
N GLU A 563 6.27 -1.87 -15.38
CA GLU A 563 5.17 -1.74 -16.36
C GLU A 563 5.32 -0.51 -17.27
N ASP A 564 6.38 0.29 -17.13
CA ASP A 564 6.61 1.44 -17.99
C ASP A 564 6.91 0.99 -19.43
N ALA A 565 6.31 1.68 -20.41
CA ALA A 565 6.46 1.34 -21.83
C ALA A 565 7.91 1.39 -22.34
N LYS A 566 8.82 2.10 -21.64
CA LYS A 566 10.24 2.21 -21.99
C LYS A 566 11.13 1.19 -21.29
N PHE A 567 10.59 0.38 -20.38
CA PHE A 567 11.36 -0.57 -19.57
C PHE A 567 12.22 -1.50 -20.44
N ASP A 568 11.62 -2.17 -21.42
CA ASP A 568 12.33 -3.13 -22.28
C ASP A 568 13.41 -2.48 -23.15
N HIS A 569 13.17 -1.24 -23.61
CA HIS A 569 14.17 -0.46 -24.34
C HIS A 569 15.38 -0.17 -23.45
N ILE A 570 15.14 0.34 -22.23
CA ILE A 570 16.22 0.64 -21.27
C ILE A 570 16.97 -0.63 -20.88
N LEU A 571 16.28 -1.76 -20.70
CA LEU A 571 16.91 -3.05 -20.41
C LEU A 571 17.87 -3.47 -21.53
N SER A 572 17.46 -3.33 -22.80
CA SER A 572 18.31 -3.59 -23.97
C SER A 572 19.53 -2.64 -24.05
N ASP A 573 19.36 -1.39 -23.60
CA ASP A 573 20.46 -0.42 -23.56
C ASP A 573 21.49 -0.76 -22.48
N VAL A 574 21.05 -1.24 -21.31
CA VAL A 574 21.91 -1.49 -20.15
C VAL A 574 22.53 -2.89 -20.13
N ALA A 575 21.83 -3.88 -20.69
CA ALA A 575 22.19 -5.28 -20.57
C ALA A 575 22.39 -5.98 -21.92
N LYS A 576 23.18 -7.05 -21.91
CA LYS A 576 23.32 -7.99 -23.03
C LYS A 576 22.45 -9.21 -22.73
N PHE A 577 21.59 -9.57 -23.68
CA PHE A 577 20.82 -10.80 -23.57
C PHE A 577 21.68 -12.01 -23.96
N LYS A 578 21.78 -12.98 -23.06
CA LYS A 578 22.37 -14.29 -23.30
C LYS A 578 21.23 -15.29 -23.49
N ALA A 579 21.18 -15.88 -24.68
CA ALA A 579 20.21 -16.92 -25.01
C ALA A 579 20.39 -18.17 -24.10
N PRO A 580 19.32 -18.93 -23.83
CA PRO A 580 19.42 -20.17 -23.06
C PRO A 580 20.34 -21.17 -23.76
N ASP A 581 21.22 -21.83 -22.99
CA ASP A 581 22.19 -22.80 -23.51
C ASP A 581 21.54 -24.20 -23.71
N GLY A 582 20.39 -24.49 -23.08
CA GLY A 582 19.64 -25.74 -23.18
C GLY A 582 18.11 -25.58 -23.25
N LEU A 583 17.38 -26.69 -23.51
CA LEU A 583 15.92 -26.72 -23.67
C LEU A 583 15.14 -26.30 -22.41
N ASN A 584 15.73 -26.51 -21.22
CA ASN A 584 15.13 -26.14 -19.93
C ASN A 584 15.67 -24.82 -19.36
N ASP A 585 16.64 -24.20 -20.04
CA ASP A 585 17.22 -22.93 -19.58
C ASP A 585 16.38 -21.74 -20.06
N HIS A 586 16.50 -20.61 -19.38
CA HIS A 586 15.86 -19.35 -19.75
C HIS A 586 16.94 -18.36 -20.19
N GLY A 587 16.59 -17.45 -21.09
CA GLY A 587 17.50 -16.36 -21.45
C GLY A 587 17.72 -15.40 -20.28
N VAL A 588 18.96 -14.97 -20.07
CA VAL A 588 19.35 -14.09 -18.96
C VAL A 588 19.98 -12.80 -19.48
N TYR A 589 19.83 -11.73 -18.73
CA TYR A 589 20.42 -10.42 -19.01
C TYR A 589 21.67 -10.22 -18.15
N GLU A 590 22.77 -9.82 -18.79
CA GLU A 590 24.05 -9.50 -18.14
C GLU A 590 24.37 -8.01 -18.29
N LEU A 591 24.81 -7.36 -17.21
CA LEU A 591 25.16 -5.94 -17.23
C LEU A 591 26.31 -5.64 -18.20
N LYS A 592 26.17 -4.59 -19.03
CA LYS A 592 27.25 -4.14 -19.92
C LYS A 592 28.39 -3.48 -19.11
N PRO A 593 29.67 -3.67 -19.49
CA PRO A 593 30.80 -3.05 -18.79
C PRO A 593 30.75 -1.52 -18.71
N GLU A 594 30.09 -0.86 -19.68
CA GLU A 594 29.89 0.60 -19.73
C GLU A 594 29.16 1.15 -18.49
N TYR A 595 28.38 0.33 -17.79
CA TYR A 595 27.59 0.73 -16.62
C TYR A 595 28.21 0.31 -15.28
N TYR A 596 29.41 -0.31 -15.27
CA TYR A 596 30.07 -0.69 -14.02
C TYR A 596 30.38 0.52 -13.14
N ASP A 597 30.66 1.67 -13.76
CA ASP A 597 30.91 2.92 -13.04
C ASP A 597 29.68 3.48 -12.30
N ASN A 598 28.48 3.03 -12.67
CA ASN A 598 27.20 3.45 -12.09
C ASN A 598 26.74 2.55 -10.93
N ILE A 599 27.50 1.51 -10.58
CA ILE A 599 27.17 0.61 -9.46
C ILE A 599 27.33 1.37 -8.14
N ASP A 600 26.29 1.32 -7.31
CA ASP A 600 26.26 1.91 -5.98
C ASP A 600 26.26 0.77 -4.93
N PRO A 601 27.39 0.54 -4.22
CA PRO A 601 27.48 -0.53 -3.22
C PRO A 601 26.53 -0.33 -2.03
N HIS A 602 26.06 0.90 -1.83
CA HIS A 602 25.15 1.26 -0.75
C HIS A 602 23.74 1.59 -1.27
N PHE A 603 23.37 1.01 -2.42
CA PHE A 603 22.02 1.13 -2.95
C PHE A 603 20.99 0.76 -1.88
N TRP A 604 20.06 1.68 -1.62
CA TRP A 604 19.12 1.65 -0.50
C TRP A 604 18.20 0.41 -0.42
N HIS A 605 17.96 -0.29 -1.53
CA HIS A 605 17.16 -1.53 -1.54
C HIS A 605 18.00 -2.80 -1.34
N TYR A 606 19.32 -2.68 -1.21
CA TYR A 606 20.17 -3.83 -0.93
C TYR A 606 19.99 -4.37 0.49
N THR A 607 19.90 -5.69 0.58
CA THR A 607 20.10 -6.40 1.84
C THR A 607 21.58 -6.37 2.24
N ARG A 608 21.90 -6.82 3.46
CA ARG A 608 23.31 -6.98 3.87
C ARG A 608 24.06 -7.94 2.93
N ASN A 609 23.42 -9.06 2.59
CA ASN A 609 24.00 -10.05 1.69
C ASN A 609 24.24 -9.45 0.29
N ASN A 610 23.27 -8.69 -0.25
CA ASN A 610 23.44 -8.03 -1.54
C ASN A 610 24.65 -7.08 -1.54
N ARG A 611 24.90 -6.37 -0.44
CA ARG A 611 26.06 -5.46 -0.33
C ARG A 611 27.38 -6.23 -0.39
N GLU A 612 27.46 -7.35 0.33
CA GLU A 612 28.62 -8.25 0.29
C GLU A 612 28.85 -8.83 -1.12
N ASP A 613 27.77 -9.23 -1.81
CA ASP A 613 27.83 -9.73 -3.19
C ASP A 613 28.30 -8.65 -4.18
N VAL A 614 27.82 -7.41 -4.03
CA VAL A 614 28.20 -6.28 -4.89
C VAL A 614 29.65 -5.85 -4.65
N GLU A 615 30.11 -5.84 -3.40
CA GLU A 615 31.51 -5.57 -3.09
C GLU A 615 32.44 -6.63 -3.71
N ALA A 616 32.06 -7.91 -3.62
CA ALA A 616 32.78 -9.00 -4.27
C ALA A 616 32.78 -8.87 -5.82
N ALA A 617 31.66 -8.45 -6.42
CA ALA A 617 31.56 -8.20 -7.85
C ALA A 617 32.48 -7.04 -8.28
N LEU A 618 32.47 -5.92 -7.55
CA LEU A 618 33.34 -4.77 -7.81
C LEU A 618 34.81 -5.09 -7.62
N GLN A 619 35.16 -5.88 -6.60
CA GLN A 619 36.54 -6.34 -6.39
C GLN A 619 37.03 -7.19 -7.56
N LYS A 620 36.16 -8.05 -8.12
CA LYS A 620 36.46 -8.87 -9.29
C LYS A 620 36.64 -8.03 -10.55
N ILE A 621 35.85 -6.97 -10.74
CA ILE A 621 35.98 -6.01 -11.85
C ILE A 621 37.32 -5.27 -11.72
N TRP A 622 37.58 -4.68 -10.56
CA TRP A 622 38.81 -3.94 -10.27
C TRP A 622 40.07 -4.79 -10.47
N LYS A 623 40.04 -6.06 -10.02
CA LYS A 623 41.16 -6.99 -10.20
C LYS A 623 41.46 -7.23 -11.68
N LYS A 624 40.44 -7.47 -12.50
CA LYS A 624 40.60 -7.66 -13.95
C LYS A 624 41.18 -6.42 -14.62
N GLU A 625 40.72 -5.22 -14.23
CA GLU A 625 41.23 -3.96 -14.76
C GLU A 625 42.71 -3.76 -14.40
N ARG A 626 43.10 -4.00 -13.15
CA ARG A 626 44.51 -3.93 -12.72
C ARG A 626 45.41 -4.93 -13.42
N GLU A 627 44.96 -6.17 -13.54
CA GLU A 627 45.67 -7.22 -14.28
C GLU A 627 45.83 -6.83 -15.76
N SER A 628 44.81 -6.20 -16.37
CA SER A 628 44.91 -5.69 -17.75
C SER A 628 45.90 -4.52 -17.90
N GLN A 629 46.13 -3.76 -16.84
CA GLN A 629 47.09 -2.65 -16.78
C GLN A 629 48.50 -3.11 -16.36
N GLY A 630 48.71 -4.41 -16.07
CA GLY A 630 49.99 -4.95 -15.60
C GLY A 630 50.37 -4.52 -14.18
N LEU A 631 49.41 -4.06 -13.37
CA LEU A 631 49.61 -3.67 -11.98
C LEU A 631 49.35 -4.85 -11.05
N ASP A 632 50.03 -4.88 -9.90
CA ASP A 632 49.73 -5.85 -8.84
C ASP A 632 48.32 -5.60 -8.27
N ALA A 633 47.58 -6.69 -8.09
CA ALA A 633 46.18 -6.71 -7.69
C ALA A 633 46.04 -7.37 -6.30
N ASN A 634 46.76 -6.82 -5.32
CA ASN A 634 46.61 -7.23 -3.93
C ASN A 634 45.18 -6.88 -3.43
N PRO A 635 44.39 -7.85 -2.94
CA PRO A 635 43.05 -7.58 -2.42
C PRO A 635 42.99 -6.50 -1.33
N GLN A 636 44.06 -6.31 -0.55
CA GLN A 636 44.15 -5.27 0.49
C GLN A 636 44.27 -3.84 -0.08
N ASP A 637 44.58 -3.70 -1.37
CA ASP A 637 44.62 -2.39 -2.05
C ASP A 637 43.24 -1.97 -2.57
N PHE A 638 42.25 -2.87 -2.58
CA PHE A 638 40.90 -2.57 -3.06
C PHE A 638 40.09 -1.81 -2.01
N PHE A 639 39.52 -0.69 -2.43
CA PHE A 639 38.46 0.00 -1.69
C PHE A 639 37.64 0.85 -2.66
N ILE A 640 36.39 1.12 -2.28
CA ILE A 640 35.43 1.85 -3.09
C ILE A 640 35.50 3.33 -2.73
N ILE A 641 35.69 4.19 -3.73
CA ILE A 641 35.58 5.64 -3.57
C ILE A 641 34.11 6.03 -3.79
N PRO A 642 33.47 6.75 -2.85
CA PRO A 642 32.08 7.18 -3.03
C PRO A 642 31.92 8.07 -4.27
N LYS A 643 30.82 7.85 -5.01
CA LYS A 643 30.44 8.68 -6.16
C LYS A 643 29.08 9.30 -5.87
N LEU A 644 29.06 10.60 -5.60
CA LEU A 644 27.84 11.33 -5.26
C LEU A 644 27.33 12.07 -6.50
N ALA A 645 26.08 11.82 -6.89
CA ALA A 645 25.46 12.57 -7.99
C ALA A 645 25.29 14.04 -7.59
N ARG A 646 25.69 14.97 -8.46
CA ARG A 646 25.56 16.41 -8.17
C ARG A 646 24.10 16.85 -8.26
N ILE A 647 23.62 17.54 -7.23
CA ILE A 647 22.29 18.17 -7.19
C ILE A 647 22.44 19.61 -7.71
N THR A 648 21.72 19.96 -8.76
CA THR A 648 21.90 21.23 -9.49
C THR A 648 20.83 22.28 -9.21
N SER A 649 19.65 21.89 -8.75
CA SER A 649 18.52 22.79 -8.53
C SER A 649 17.65 22.34 -7.35
N GLY A 650 16.76 23.24 -6.92
CA GLY A 650 15.84 23.01 -5.80
C GLY A 650 16.50 23.12 -4.42
N PRO A 651 15.75 22.88 -3.35
CA PRO A 651 16.20 23.15 -1.99
C PRO A 651 17.21 22.13 -1.45
N PHE A 652 17.40 21.00 -2.13
CA PHE A 652 18.39 19.98 -1.76
C PHE A 652 19.83 20.30 -2.21
N THR A 653 20.06 21.44 -2.88
CA THR A 653 21.38 21.85 -3.38
C THR A 653 22.47 21.92 -2.30
N ARG A 654 22.08 22.17 -1.04
CA ARG A 654 22.96 22.23 0.15
C ARG A 654 22.86 21.01 1.06
N MET A 655 22.22 19.92 0.61
CA MET A 655 22.01 18.71 1.41
C MET A 655 23.33 18.11 1.92
N GLY A 656 24.43 18.29 1.18
CA GLY A 656 25.77 17.84 1.56
C GLY A 656 26.26 18.43 2.88
N ASN A 657 25.71 19.54 3.38
CA ASN A 657 26.02 20.10 4.69
C ASN A 657 25.89 19.07 5.83
N MET A 658 25.03 18.06 5.71
CA MET A 658 24.95 16.95 6.67
C MET A 658 26.29 16.21 6.84
N LEU A 659 27.08 16.09 5.78
CA LEU A 659 28.37 15.39 5.80
C LEU A 659 29.46 16.20 6.51
N HIS A 660 29.21 17.49 6.77
CA HIS A 660 30.12 18.40 7.45
C HIS A 660 29.65 18.75 8.88
N SER A 661 28.69 18.00 9.42
CA SER A 661 28.23 18.10 10.81
C SER A 661 29.32 17.72 11.82
N ARG A 662 29.37 18.43 12.95
CA ARG A 662 30.25 18.10 14.09
C ARG A 662 29.79 16.84 14.81
N VAL A 663 28.48 16.59 14.88
CA VAL A 663 27.90 15.36 15.42
C VAL A 663 28.21 14.16 14.51
N LEU A 664 28.19 14.32 13.19
CA LEU A 664 28.65 13.26 12.28
C LEU A 664 30.13 12.94 12.49
N LEU A 665 30.98 13.96 12.71
CA LEU A 665 32.38 13.73 13.07
C LEU A 665 32.49 12.93 14.38
N GLN A 666 31.70 13.29 15.40
CA GLN A 666 31.62 12.54 16.66
C GLN A 666 31.22 11.07 16.42
N ILE A 667 30.25 10.83 15.53
CA ILE A 667 29.81 9.50 15.14
C ILE A 667 30.96 8.70 14.54
N ILE A 668 31.65 9.25 13.54
CA ILE A 668 32.80 8.62 12.88
C ILE A 668 33.93 8.34 13.87
N PHE A 669 34.25 9.32 14.73
CA PHE A 669 35.32 9.20 15.72
C PHE A 669 35.08 8.04 16.69
N TYR A 670 33.91 8.01 17.35
CA TYR A 670 33.62 6.96 18.33
C TYR A 670 33.36 5.60 17.67
N ALA A 671 32.89 5.57 16.41
CA ALA A 671 32.82 4.33 15.64
C ALA A 671 34.19 3.67 15.49
N LEU A 672 35.20 4.44 15.13
CA LEU A 672 36.58 3.95 15.00
C LEU A 672 37.22 3.66 16.36
N TRP A 673 37.02 4.54 17.35
CA TRP A 673 37.63 4.41 18.67
C TRP A 673 37.12 3.17 19.43
N ASN A 674 35.80 2.99 19.51
CA ASN A 674 35.21 1.87 20.24
C ASN A 674 35.60 0.53 19.61
N CYS A 675 35.69 0.48 18.28
CA CYS A 675 36.23 -0.67 17.56
C CYS A 675 37.70 -0.92 17.92
N LYS A 676 38.57 0.10 17.88
CA LYS A 676 40.00 -0.06 18.20
C LYS A 676 40.26 -0.54 19.63
N VAL A 677 39.50 -0.06 20.61
CA VAL A 677 39.72 -0.40 22.04
C VAL A 677 39.03 -1.70 22.45
N SER A 678 38.04 -2.18 21.68
CA SER A 678 37.31 -3.41 22.00
C SER A 678 38.24 -4.63 22.05
N SER A 679 38.15 -5.40 23.15
CA SER A 679 38.83 -6.68 23.29
C SER A 679 38.15 -7.83 22.51
N ALA A 680 36.90 -7.63 22.10
CA ALA A 680 36.16 -8.55 21.22
C ALA A 680 36.53 -8.29 19.75
N PRO A 681 36.46 -9.31 18.87
CA PRO A 681 36.76 -9.14 17.44
C PRO A 681 35.98 -7.94 16.89
N THR A 682 36.73 -7.00 16.33
CA THR A 682 36.24 -5.75 15.76
C THR A 682 35.21 -6.04 14.68
N SER A 683 34.04 -5.38 14.72
CA SER A 683 33.17 -5.37 13.55
C SER A 683 33.84 -4.57 12.45
N GLY A 684 34.40 -5.27 11.45
CA GLY A 684 34.97 -4.66 10.26
C GLY A 684 33.98 -3.73 9.58
N THR A 685 32.71 -4.14 9.49
CA THR A 685 31.62 -3.38 8.89
C THR A 685 31.44 -1.98 9.49
N ILE A 686 31.49 -1.85 10.84
CA ILE A 686 31.38 -0.53 11.50
C ILE A 686 32.52 0.39 11.07
N THR A 687 33.76 -0.12 11.09
CA THR A 687 34.93 0.68 10.71
C THR A 687 34.91 1.07 9.23
N GLU A 688 34.45 0.17 8.36
CA GLU A 688 34.35 0.44 6.93
C GLU A 688 33.29 1.49 6.61
N GLN A 689 32.11 1.39 7.22
CA GLN A 689 31.04 2.38 7.06
C GLN A 689 31.43 3.76 7.61
N ALA A 690 32.10 3.81 8.76
CA ALA A 690 32.59 5.06 9.34
C ALA A 690 33.63 5.75 8.43
N LEU A 691 34.56 4.98 7.85
CA LEU A 691 35.51 5.52 6.87
C LEU A 691 34.83 5.91 5.56
N TYR A 692 33.82 5.16 5.10
CA TYR A 692 33.04 5.50 3.91
C TYR A 692 32.31 6.84 4.07
N LEU A 693 31.70 7.10 5.24
CA LEU A 693 31.09 8.40 5.57
C LEU A 693 32.14 9.53 5.55
N ALA A 694 33.33 9.31 6.11
CA ALA A 694 34.42 10.28 6.05
C ALA A 694 34.87 10.56 4.60
N MET A 695 34.91 9.52 3.77
CA MET A 695 35.22 9.66 2.34
C MET A 695 34.12 10.43 1.61
N MET A 696 32.84 10.17 1.90
CA MET A 696 31.71 10.91 1.34
C MET A 696 31.81 12.40 1.65
N ALA A 697 32.14 12.76 2.90
CA ALA A 697 32.33 14.15 3.31
C ALA A 697 33.48 14.87 2.58
N ILE A 698 34.48 14.13 2.09
CA ILE A 698 35.62 14.70 1.35
C ILE A 698 35.30 14.89 -0.13
N VAL A 699 34.49 14.00 -0.73
CA VAL A 699 34.12 14.06 -2.15
C VAL A 699 32.86 14.88 -2.41
N ASP A 700 32.11 15.24 -1.38
CA ASP A 700 30.86 15.99 -1.55
C ASP A 700 31.08 17.39 -2.16
N GLU A 701 30.26 17.70 -3.15
CA GLU A 701 30.24 18.98 -3.87
C GLU A 701 29.00 19.84 -3.55
N ASN A 702 28.02 19.29 -2.83
CA ASN A 702 26.73 19.93 -2.53
C ASN A 702 26.69 20.52 -1.11
N ASN A 703 27.74 21.23 -0.71
CA ASN A 703 27.90 21.83 0.62
C ASN A 703 28.35 23.30 0.56
N ASP A 704 28.22 24.00 1.68
CA ASP A 704 28.59 25.42 1.83
C ASP A 704 30.08 25.65 2.09
N TYR A 705 30.88 24.59 2.19
CA TYR A 705 32.27 24.63 2.63
C TYR A 705 33.28 24.45 1.48
N THR A 706 32.84 24.58 0.23
CA THR A 706 33.71 24.45 -0.94
C THR A 706 34.56 25.70 -1.19
N GLU A 707 35.63 25.55 -1.97
CA GLU A 707 36.52 26.66 -2.32
C GLU A 707 35.82 27.77 -3.11
N GLU A 708 34.79 27.42 -3.89
CA GLU A 708 34.03 28.38 -4.70
C GLU A 708 33.10 29.23 -3.82
N THR A 709 32.56 28.65 -2.76
CA THR A 709 31.58 29.28 -1.86
C THR A 709 32.24 30.20 -0.83
N TYR A 710 33.46 29.89 -0.39
CA TYR A 710 34.11 30.56 0.74
C TYR A 710 35.24 31.53 0.32
N ASN A 711 34.87 32.66 -0.29
CA ASN A 711 35.77 33.80 -0.61
C ASN A 711 35.56 34.99 0.35
N SER A 712 35.56 34.70 1.65
CA SER A 712 35.45 35.74 2.68
C SER A 712 36.79 36.51 2.82
N HIS A 713 36.77 37.84 2.70
CA HIS A 713 37.92 38.71 2.95
C HIS A 713 38.46 38.64 4.39
N THR A 714 37.80 37.89 5.29
CA THR A 714 38.18 37.72 6.71
C THR A 714 38.70 36.33 7.05
N TRP A 715 38.62 35.35 6.13
CA TRP A 715 39.09 33.99 6.37
C TRP A 715 40.46 33.78 5.72
N ASP A 716 41.52 33.80 6.54
CA ASP A 716 42.86 33.48 6.06
C ASP A 716 42.93 31.98 5.71
N LYS A 717 42.81 31.68 4.40
CA LYS A 717 42.83 30.33 3.84
C LYS A 717 44.17 29.63 4.06
N GLU A 718 45.28 30.37 4.09
CA GLU A 718 46.60 29.79 4.32
C GLU A 718 46.78 29.38 5.78
N GLU A 719 46.22 30.15 6.72
CA GLU A 719 46.32 29.87 8.16
C GLU A 719 45.26 28.87 8.65
N ASN A 720 44.00 29.01 8.23
CA ASN A 720 42.86 28.29 8.81
C ASN A 720 42.37 27.06 8.02
N GLY A 721 42.80 26.87 6.76
CA GLY A 721 42.30 25.79 5.89
C GLY A 721 40.83 25.96 5.47
N LEU A 722 40.25 24.98 4.78
CA LEU A 722 38.81 25.00 4.43
C LEU A 722 37.95 24.59 5.62
N PRO A 723 36.87 25.33 5.96
CA PRO A 723 35.92 24.95 7.01
C PRO A 723 35.18 23.62 6.68
N GLY A 724 34.45 23.04 7.64
CA GLY A 724 33.72 21.78 7.45
C GLY A 724 34.48 20.53 7.94
N PHE A 725 34.11 19.34 7.45
CA PHE A 725 34.63 18.04 7.91
C PHE A 725 36.17 17.99 8.09
N ILE A 726 36.93 18.47 7.11
CA ILE A 726 38.40 18.44 7.14
C ILE A 726 38.96 19.28 8.29
N TRP A 727 38.38 20.46 8.53
CA TRP A 727 38.76 21.33 9.64
C TRP A 727 38.40 20.68 10.97
N TYR A 728 37.14 20.25 11.14
CA TYR A 728 36.67 19.62 12.38
C TYR A 728 37.49 18.37 12.71
N ALA A 729 37.85 17.55 11.72
CA ALA A 729 38.69 16.36 11.92
C ALA A 729 40.08 16.65 12.50
N ALA A 730 40.61 17.86 12.27
CA ALA A 730 41.91 18.30 12.77
C ALA A 730 41.83 19.09 14.09
N THR A 731 40.72 19.80 14.34
CA THR A 731 40.60 20.74 15.47
C THR A 731 39.74 20.21 16.62
N ASP A 732 38.62 19.54 16.31
CA ASP A 732 37.68 19.06 17.32
C ASP A 732 38.27 17.84 18.02
N SER A 733 38.35 17.90 19.36
CA SER A 733 38.91 16.85 20.20
C SER A 733 37.82 16.15 21.00
N PHE A 734 37.97 14.85 21.19
CA PHE A 734 37.03 14.01 21.91
C PHE A 734 37.72 13.33 23.09
N PRO A 735 37.07 13.26 24.26
CA PRO A 735 37.61 12.59 25.43
C PRO A 735 37.58 11.07 25.22
N VAL A 736 38.72 10.42 25.42
CA VAL A 736 38.88 8.97 25.34
C VAL A 736 39.63 8.41 26.54
N LEU A 737 39.35 7.17 26.89
CA LEU A 737 40.06 6.42 27.92
C LEU A 737 41.17 5.60 27.25
N VAL A 738 42.42 6.03 27.43
CA VAL A 738 43.59 5.36 26.82
C VAL A 738 44.06 4.21 27.72
N ASN A 739 43.96 4.40 29.04
CA ASN A 739 44.22 3.41 30.09
C ASN A 739 43.07 3.46 31.12
N GLU A 740 42.92 2.48 32.00
CA GLU A 740 41.85 2.47 33.05
C GLU A 740 41.80 3.73 33.92
N LEU A 741 42.86 4.54 33.93
CA LEU A 741 43.05 5.73 34.77
C LEU A 741 43.19 7.06 33.99
N GLU A 742 43.58 7.05 32.72
CA GLU A 742 43.95 8.28 31.98
C GLU A 742 42.93 8.64 30.89
N ARG A 743 42.43 9.88 30.96
CA ARG A 743 41.58 10.50 29.94
C ARG A 743 42.42 11.45 29.09
N GLU A 744 42.51 11.17 27.80
CA GLU A 744 43.13 12.06 26.82
C GLU A 744 42.08 12.65 25.88
N HIS A 745 42.38 13.82 25.30
CA HIS A 745 41.59 14.40 24.22
C HIS A 745 42.29 14.16 22.89
N ILE A 746 41.63 13.44 21.97
CA ILE A 746 42.19 13.04 20.68
C ILE A 746 41.28 13.55 19.55
N THR A 747 41.89 14.01 18.47
CA THR A 747 41.18 14.44 17.24
C THR A 747 41.03 13.26 16.27
N LEU A 748 40.09 13.34 15.32
CA LEU A 748 39.93 12.27 14.32
C LEU A 748 41.21 12.05 13.51
N LEU A 749 41.92 13.12 13.12
CA LEU A 749 43.20 13.01 12.42
C LEU A 749 44.21 12.17 13.21
N ARG A 750 44.38 12.44 14.50
CA ARG A 750 45.29 11.67 15.36
C ARG A 750 44.87 10.21 15.50
N LEU A 751 43.56 9.94 15.56
CA LEU A 751 43.04 8.57 15.60
C LEU A 751 43.34 7.82 14.28
N LEU A 752 43.16 8.46 13.13
CA LEU A 752 43.50 7.86 11.83
C LEU A 752 44.99 7.50 11.73
N LEU A 753 45.89 8.37 12.21
CA LEU A 753 47.33 8.07 12.26
C LEU A 753 47.63 6.86 13.16
N LYS A 754 47.00 6.78 14.35
CA LYS A 754 47.10 5.63 15.26
C LYS A 754 46.52 4.33 14.67
N ILE A 755 45.59 4.39 13.71
CA ILE A 755 45.06 3.21 13.01
C ILE A 755 46.04 2.75 11.91
N ILE A 756 46.71 3.68 11.22
CA ILE A 756 47.71 3.37 10.19
C ILE A 756 48.99 2.75 10.79
N GLU A 757 49.26 2.99 12.06
CA GLU A 757 50.36 2.37 12.82
C GLU A 757 50.01 0.97 13.37
N ASP A 758 48.74 0.59 13.34
CA ASP A 758 48.27 -0.67 13.90
C ASP A 758 48.23 -1.76 12.83
N ASP A 759 49.18 -2.70 12.90
CA ASP A 759 49.28 -3.81 11.96
C ASP A 759 48.04 -4.73 11.98
N GLN A 760 47.28 -4.74 13.09
CA GLN A 760 46.04 -5.53 13.18
C GLN A 760 44.91 -4.95 12.31
N MET A 761 45.02 -3.68 11.90
CA MET A 761 44.04 -2.97 11.08
C MET A 761 44.55 -2.67 9.67
N ALA A 762 45.46 -3.50 9.14
CA ALA A 762 46.09 -3.31 7.83
C ALA A 762 45.08 -3.15 6.67
N ASN A 763 43.93 -3.81 6.73
CA ASN A 763 42.84 -3.69 5.75
C ASN A 763 42.24 -2.27 5.66
N LEU A 764 42.39 -1.44 6.71
CA LEU A 764 41.88 -0.08 6.75
C LEU A 764 42.91 0.98 6.34
N HIS A 765 44.19 0.60 6.26
CA HIS A 765 45.31 1.55 6.06
C HIS A 765 45.15 2.38 4.79
N LYS A 766 44.74 1.76 3.67
CA LYS A 766 44.57 2.47 2.38
C LYS A 766 43.47 3.52 2.43
N ARG A 767 42.32 3.19 3.02
CA ARG A 767 41.20 4.13 3.23
C ARG A 767 41.62 5.28 4.15
N CYS A 768 42.30 4.96 5.26
CA CYS A 768 42.81 5.97 6.20
C CYS A 768 43.86 6.88 5.54
N LEU A 769 44.80 6.33 4.78
CA LEU A 769 45.81 7.10 4.04
C LEU A 769 45.16 8.01 2.99
N TRP A 770 44.14 7.54 2.27
CA TRP A 770 43.40 8.38 1.33
C TRP A 770 42.75 9.58 2.03
N ILE A 771 42.12 9.37 3.19
CA ILE A 771 41.53 10.45 4.00
C ILE A 771 42.62 11.41 4.49
N VAL A 772 43.71 10.89 5.07
CA VAL A 772 44.83 11.70 5.60
C VAL A 772 45.49 12.53 4.49
N ASN A 773 45.67 11.99 3.28
CA ASN A 773 46.21 12.73 2.15
C ASN A 773 45.29 13.89 1.71
N ASN A 774 43.97 13.70 1.77
CA ASN A 774 43.01 14.78 1.51
C ASN A 774 43.03 15.84 2.62
N ILE A 775 43.19 15.44 3.89
CA ILE A 775 43.39 16.38 5.01
C ILE A 775 44.72 17.14 4.85
N GLU A 776 45.80 16.50 4.40
CA GLU A 776 47.09 17.16 4.17
C GLU A 776 46.99 18.22 3.08
N THR A 777 46.28 17.94 1.99
CA THR A 777 46.15 18.86 0.85
C THR A 777 45.26 20.06 1.18
N ARG A 778 44.12 19.84 1.83
CA ARG A 778 43.06 20.86 2.04
C ARG A 778 42.95 21.41 3.46
N GLY A 779 43.65 20.81 4.43
CA GLY A 779 43.58 21.16 5.85
C GLY A 779 44.41 22.38 6.26
N ASN A 780 44.27 22.76 7.53
CA ASN A 780 44.96 23.89 8.15
C ASN A 780 46.46 23.62 8.40
N LYS A 781 47.22 24.66 8.80
CA LYS A 781 48.66 24.54 9.08
C LYS A 781 48.97 23.48 10.14
N GLN A 782 48.14 23.40 11.19
CA GLN A 782 48.30 22.45 12.28
C GLN A 782 48.16 21.00 11.82
N ALA A 783 47.15 20.71 10.98
CA ALA A 783 46.93 19.39 10.40
C ALA A 783 48.11 18.96 9.52
N LYS A 784 48.58 19.87 8.66
CA LYS A 784 49.75 19.66 7.79
C LYS A 784 51.00 19.35 8.60
N GLU A 785 51.25 20.08 9.67
CA GLU A 785 52.41 19.85 10.53
C GLU A 785 52.31 18.51 11.27
N HIS A 786 51.14 18.16 11.82
CA HIS A 786 50.94 16.85 12.47
C HIS A 786 51.21 15.68 11.51
N ILE A 787 50.76 15.77 10.26
CA ILE A 787 50.98 14.73 9.24
C ILE A 787 52.46 14.70 8.82
N ARG A 788 53.11 15.86 8.68
CA ARG A 788 54.52 15.96 8.33
C ARG A 788 55.42 15.34 9.40
N VAL A 789 55.20 15.67 10.67
CA VAL A 789 55.93 15.11 11.82
C VAL A 789 55.77 13.59 11.83
N TRP A 790 54.53 13.10 11.74
CA TRP A 790 54.24 11.68 11.70
C TRP A 790 54.95 10.94 10.54
N ARG A 791 54.94 11.50 9.32
CA ARG A 791 55.64 10.91 8.17
C ARG A 791 57.16 10.87 8.37
N GLU A 792 57.74 11.89 8.99
CA GLU A 792 59.17 11.95 9.28
C GLU A 792 59.58 10.92 10.34
N GLU A 793 58.80 10.81 11.43
CA GLU A 793 58.98 9.76 12.45
C GLU A 793 58.94 8.36 11.82
N ARG A 794 57.98 8.13 10.90
CA ARG A 794 57.87 6.87 10.16
C ARG A 794 59.06 6.61 9.22
N ARG A 795 59.58 7.63 8.54
CA ARG A 795 60.78 7.48 7.69
C ARG A 795 62.01 7.08 8.51
N VAL A 796 62.19 7.68 9.69
CA VAL A 796 63.29 7.35 10.61
C VAL A 796 63.16 5.93 11.16
N LEU A 797 61.95 5.49 11.52
CA LEU A 797 61.69 4.10 11.94
C LEU A 797 61.95 3.10 10.80
N HIS A 798 61.57 3.45 9.56
CA HIS A 798 61.78 2.59 8.40
C HIS A 798 63.26 2.51 7.98
N SER A 799 64.01 3.62 8.07
CA SER A 799 65.46 3.60 7.82
C SER A 799 66.22 2.78 8.87
N GLN A 800 65.77 2.77 10.12
CA GLN A 800 66.34 1.92 11.19
C GLN A 800 66.03 0.42 11.03
N GLN A 801 64.91 0.06 10.37
CA GLN A 801 64.57 -1.34 10.08
C GLN A 801 65.33 -1.91 8.88
N ILE A 802 65.74 -1.07 7.92
CA ILE A 802 66.46 -1.51 6.70
C ILE A 802 67.93 -1.88 7.01
N GLU A 803 68.56 -1.28 8.03
CA GLU A 803 69.93 -1.64 8.43
C GLU A 803 70.05 -2.95 9.24
N GLY A 804 68.92 -3.57 9.63
CA GLY A 804 68.88 -4.81 10.41
C GLY A 804 68.56 -6.09 9.62
N ALA A 805 68.30 -5.99 8.32
CA ALA A 805 67.74 -7.09 7.52
C ALA A 805 68.55 -7.37 6.25
N ASP A 806 69.87 -7.54 6.38
CA ASP A 806 70.72 -8.00 5.29
C ASP A 806 71.24 -9.41 5.60
N GLY A 807 70.47 -10.42 5.16
CA GLY A 807 70.84 -11.81 5.38
C GLY A 807 69.75 -12.83 5.08
N GLN A 808 69.50 -13.07 3.79
CA GLN A 808 69.21 -14.36 3.14
C GLN A 808 68.12 -14.25 2.08
N HIS A 809 68.59 -14.07 0.85
CA HIS A 809 67.87 -14.51 -0.34
C HIS A 809 67.96 -16.04 -0.38
N ASN A 810 66.83 -16.76 -0.34
CA ASN A 810 66.76 -18.11 -0.85
C ASN A 810 65.41 -18.38 -1.53
N LEU A 811 65.53 -18.92 -2.72
CA LEU A 811 64.47 -19.21 -3.67
C LEU A 811 63.50 -20.29 -3.18
N SER A 812 62.25 -20.12 -3.63
CA SER A 812 61.19 -21.12 -3.82
C SER A 812 60.62 -21.83 -2.59
N GLU A 813 59.91 -21.06 -1.74
CA GLU A 813 58.80 -21.60 -0.91
C GLU A 813 57.45 -21.61 -1.67
N SER A 814 57.38 -20.89 -2.81
CA SER A 814 56.17 -20.68 -3.62
C SER A 814 55.73 -21.92 -4.40
N GLU A 815 56.66 -22.80 -4.79
CA GLU A 815 56.32 -24.01 -5.54
C GLU A 815 55.87 -25.18 -4.63
N ARG A 816 56.31 -25.22 -3.37
CA ARG A 816 55.84 -26.22 -2.38
C ARG A 816 54.46 -25.89 -1.81
N LYS A 817 54.11 -24.61 -1.64
CA LYS A 817 52.78 -24.18 -1.16
C LYS A 817 51.68 -24.34 -2.21
N LYS A 818 52.01 -24.26 -3.51
CA LYS A 818 51.06 -24.45 -4.63
C LYS A 818 50.60 -25.91 -4.82
N LEU A 819 51.48 -26.88 -4.55
CA LEU A 819 51.16 -28.30 -4.59
C LEU A 819 50.36 -28.77 -3.35
N ALA A 820 50.67 -28.23 -2.17
CA ALA A 820 49.95 -28.54 -0.93
C ALA A 820 48.54 -27.92 -0.84
N ALA A 821 48.29 -26.78 -1.51
CA ALA A 821 46.97 -26.15 -1.59
C ALA A 821 46.01 -26.91 -2.52
N LYS A 822 46.52 -27.48 -3.62
CA LYS A 822 45.73 -28.28 -4.58
C LYS A 822 45.28 -29.62 -3.98
N GLU A 823 46.09 -30.19 -3.09
CA GLU A 823 45.80 -31.43 -2.37
C GLU A 823 44.78 -31.22 -1.22
N ARG A 824 44.80 -30.04 -0.57
CA ARG A 824 43.75 -29.64 0.40
C ARG A 824 42.41 -29.33 -0.26
N GLN A 825 42.41 -28.70 -1.44
CA GLN A 825 41.19 -28.39 -2.19
C GLN A 825 40.49 -29.66 -2.71
N ALA A 826 41.25 -30.68 -3.10
CA ALA A 826 40.73 -32.01 -3.44
C ALA A 826 40.17 -32.77 -2.22
N LYS A 827 40.78 -32.60 -1.04
CA LYS A 827 40.31 -33.21 0.22
C LYS A 827 39.03 -32.58 0.76
N ILE A 828 38.86 -31.26 0.55
CA ILE A 828 37.63 -30.54 0.90
C ILE A 828 36.49 -30.88 -0.07
N MET A 829 36.76 -31.07 -1.37
CA MET A 829 35.75 -31.57 -2.32
C MET A 829 35.35 -33.03 -2.07
N ALA A 830 36.27 -33.88 -1.58
CA ALA A 830 35.95 -35.25 -1.17
C ALA A 830 35.09 -35.30 0.13
N GLN A 831 35.28 -34.34 1.05
CA GLN A 831 34.41 -34.19 2.22
C GLN A 831 33.01 -33.65 1.88
N PHE A 832 32.88 -32.80 0.86
CA PHE A 832 31.58 -32.35 0.35
C PHE A 832 30.81 -33.47 -0.35
N ALA A 833 31.48 -34.37 -1.08
CA ALA A 833 30.86 -35.54 -1.69
C ALA A 833 30.34 -36.57 -0.66
N GLN A 834 31.01 -36.69 0.50
CA GLN A 834 30.60 -37.61 1.58
C GLN A 834 29.49 -37.05 2.48
N ALA A 835 29.38 -35.72 2.59
CA ALA A 835 28.29 -35.07 3.34
C ALA A 835 26.95 -35.06 2.56
N GLN A 836 26.99 -35.10 1.22
CA GLN A 836 25.79 -35.14 0.38
C GLN A 836 25.15 -36.53 0.33
N SER A 837 25.94 -37.61 0.40
CA SER A 837 25.45 -39.00 0.45
C SER A 837 24.83 -39.38 1.81
N THR A 838 25.23 -38.70 2.89
CA THR A 838 24.70 -38.95 4.24
C THR A 838 23.39 -38.20 4.50
N PHE A 839 23.09 -37.16 3.71
CA PHE A 839 21.81 -36.43 3.76
C PHE A 839 20.72 -37.12 2.91
N MET A 840 21.11 -37.76 1.79
CA MET A 840 20.17 -38.47 0.92
C MET A 840 19.70 -39.83 1.47
N SER A 841 20.38 -40.41 2.46
CA SER A 841 19.99 -41.71 3.07
C SER A 841 19.11 -41.58 4.32
N GLN A 842 18.83 -40.36 4.79
CA GLN A 842 18.02 -40.12 5.99
C GLN A 842 16.61 -39.60 5.71
N ASN A 843 16.21 -39.45 4.45
CA ASN A 843 14.88 -38.95 4.05
C ASN A 843 14.28 -39.73 2.86
N GLU A 844 14.57 -41.02 2.78
CA GLU A 844 14.14 -41.94 1.70
C GLU A 844 12.69 -42.45 1.92
N ASP A 845 11.76 -41.60 2.38
CA ASP A 845 10.39 -42.03 2.68
C ASP A 845 9.32 -40.95 2.47
N MET A 846 9.55 -39.94 1.60
CA MET A 846 8.52 -38.91 1.41
C MET A 846 8.24 -38.38 0.02
N TYR A 847 8.80 -38.95 -1.05
CA TYR A 847 8.32 -38.68 -2.41
C TYR A 847 8.62 -39.87 -3.32
N ASP A 848 7.64 -40.75 -3.48
CA ASP A 848 7.58 -41.69 -4.60
C ASP A 848 6.15 -41.71 -5.15
N ASP A 849 6.11 -41.74 -6.48
CA ASP A 849 4.99 -41.89 -7.43
C ASP A 849 4.04 -40.70 -7.67
N ASP A 850 4.27 -39.98 -8.77
CA ASP A 850 3.65 -40.39 -10.04
C ASP A 850 4.29 -39.65 -11.23
N ASP A 851 5.10 -40.39 -12.01
CA ASP A 851 5.29 -40.17 -13.45
C ASP A 851 4.30 -41.09 -14.19
N THR A 852 3.55 -40.55 -15.15
CA THR A 852 3.50 -41.13 -16.51
C THR A 852 2.66 -40.25 -17.45
N ASP A 853 3.42 -39.53 -18.27
CA ASP A 853 3.35 -39.44 -19.73
C ASP A 853 2.09 -38.96 -20.47
N THR A 854 2.24 -37.75 -21.01
CA THR A 854 2.40 -37.44 -22.46
C THR A 854 1.53 -38.22 -23.46
N ASP A 855 0.64 -37.51 -24.17
CA ASP A 855 0.89 -37.20 -25.59
C ASP A 855 -0.02 -36.11 -26.16
N MET A 856 0.60 -35.35 -27.04
CA MET A 856 0.13 -34.18 -27.80
C MET A 856 -0.89 -34.57 -28.88
N GLU A 857 -1.77 -33.65 -29.28
CA GLU A 857 -1.69 -32.97 -30.59
C GLU A 857 -2.89 -32.03 -30.83
N VAL A 858 -2.63 -31.09 -31.72
CA VAL A 858 -3.38 -29.91 -32.14
C VAL A 858 -4.50 -30.31 -33.11
N GLU A 859 -5.65 -29.61 -33.12
CA GLU A 859 -6.35 -29.21 -34.37
C GLU A 859 -7.53 -28.26 -34.12
N GLU A 860 -7.38 -27.07 -34.70
CA GLU A 860 -8.26 -26.35 -35.64
C GLU A 860 -9.76 -26.09 -35.39
N GLU A 861 -10.12 -24.88 -35.85
CA GLU A 861 -11.45 -24.33 -36.08
C GLU A 861 -12.28 -25.21 -37.03
N ASP A 862 -13.58 -25.38 -36.79
CA ASP A 862 -14.60 -25.10 -37.82
C ASP A 862 -16.04 -25.21 -37.28
N HIS A 863 -16.85 -24.20 -37.63
CA HIS A 863 -18.30 -24.33 -37.76
C HIS A 863 -18.58 -25.00 -39.10
N PRO A 864 -19.55 -25.94 -39.18
CA PRO A 864 -20.80 -25.52 -39.84
C PRO A 864 -22.07 -26.26 -39.37
N GLY A 865 -23.21 -25.63 -39.65
CA GLY A 865 -24.30 -26.38 -40.28
C GLY A 865 -25.57 -26.66 -39.49
N ALA A 866 -26.53 -25.75 -39.63
CA ALA A 866 -27.93 -26.02 -39.98
C ALA A 866 -28.75 -27.00 -39.11
N VAL A 867 -29.70 -26.45 -38.34
CA VAL A 867 -30.98 -27.12 -38.11
C VAL A 867 -31.99 -26.52 -39.07
N SER A 868 -32.51 -27.42 -39.90
CA SER A 868 -33.53 -27.29 -40.94
C SER A 868 -34.72 -26.40 -40.60
N HIS A 869 -35.02 -25.50 -41.54
CA HIS A 869 -36.38 -25.10 -41.87
C HIS A 869 -37.22 -26.34 -42.21
N ASP A 870 -38.34 -26.55 -41.53
CA ASP A 870 -39.51 -27.17 -42.16
C ASP A 870 -40.78 -26.89 -41.35
N GLY A 871 -41.86 -26.53 -42.06
CA GLY A 871 -43.24 -26.63 -41.56
C GLY A 871 -44.00 -25.33 -41.27
N LEU A 872 -43.93 -24.32 -42.13
CA LEU A 872 -44.99 -23.30 -42.23
C LEU A 872 -45.91 -23.68 -43.40
N GLU A 873 -47.06 -24.29 -43.10
CA GLU A 873 -48.19 -24.34 -44.03
C GLU A 873 -49.16 -23.21 -43.68
N VAL A 874 -49.36 -22.31 -44.64
CA VAL A 874 -50.40 -21.27 -44.61
C VAL A 874 -51.66 -21.88 -45.22
N SER A 875 -52.75 -21.90 -44.47
CA SER A 875 -54.09 -21.99 -45.03
C SER A 875 -54.82 -20.66 -44.81
N ASP A 876 -55.54 -20.26 -45.85
CA ASP A 876 -56.31 -19.04 -46.00
C ASP A 876 -57.52 -19.10 -45.05
N ASP A 877 -57.48 -18.30 -43.97
CA ASP A 877 -58.60 -17.65 -43.26
C ASP A 877 -58.12 -17.21 -41.87
N GLY A 878 -58.25 -15.92 -41.56
CA GLY A 878 -57.45 -15.20 -40.57
C GLY A 878 -57.71 -15.44 -39.07
N GLU A 879 -57.33 -16.59 -38.53
CA GLU A 879 -56.97 -16.78 -37.10
C GLU A 879 -55.75 -17.72 -36.95
N LEU A 880 -54.69 -17.27 -36.28
CA LEU A 880 -53.46 -18.04 -36.06
C LEU A 880 -53.64 -19.10 -34.95
N GLU A 881 -54.10 -20.31 -35.31
CA GLU A 881 -53.95 -21.48 -34.43
C GLU A 881 -52.52 -22.04 -34.52
N VAL A 882 -51.68 -21.77 -33.52
CA VAL A 882 -50.34 -22.36 -33.45
C VAL A 882 -50.43 -23.72 -32.75
N GLN A 883 -50.32 -24.82 -33.51
CA GLN A 883 -50.18 -26.16 -32.91
C GLN A 883 -48.72 -26.44 -32.54
N ARG A 884 -48.38 -26.39 -31.25
CA ARG A 884 -47.07 -26.80 -30.73
C ARG A 884 -47.13 -28.24 -30.25
N LYS A 885 -46.33 -29.12 -30.88
CA LYS A 885 -46.14 -30.50 -30.42
C LYS A 885 -44.98 -30.55 -29.43
N PHE A 886 -45.29 -30.62 -28.14
CA PHE A 886 -44.29 -30.83 -27.08
C PHE A 886 -43.78 -32.26 -27.16
N HIS A 887 -42.51 -32.45 -27.51
CA HIS A 887 -41.85 -33.74 -27.45
C HIS A 887 -41.20 -33.88 -26.07
N PHE A 888 -41.36 -35.03 -25.43
CA PHE A 888 -40.58 -35.36 -24.24
C PHE A 888 -39.17 -35.81 -24.65
N PRO A 889 -38.14 -35.63 -23.81
CA PRO A 889 -36.78 -36.03 -24.16
C PRO A 889 -36.71 -37.51 -24.59
N THR A 890 -36.25 -37.73 -25.82
CA THR A 890 -35.96 -39.05 -26.40
C THR A 890 -34.49 -39.07 -26.83
N GLY A 891 -33.81 -40.18 -26.61
CA GLY A 891 -32.39 -40.33 -26.91
C GLY A 891 -31.91 -41.73 -26.53
N THR A 892 -30.61 -41.96 -26.52
CA THR A 892 -30.05 -43.27 -26.14
C THR A 892 -29.88 -43.38 -24.63
N CYS A 893 -30.13 -44.58 -24.09
CA CYS A 893 -29.81 -44.89 -22.70
C CYS A 893 -28.29 -44.91 -22.53
N ILE A 894 -27.75 -44.09 -21.63
CA ILE A 894 -26.29 -43.91 -21.47
C ILE A 894 -25.52 -45.19 -21.08
N VAL A 895 -26.20 -46.23 -20.57
CA VAL A 895 -25.57 -47.48 -20.11
C VAL A 895 -25.56 -48.55 -21.21
N CYS A 896 -26.72 -48.91 -21.76
CA CYS A 896 -26.82 -49.94 -22.80
C CYS A 896 -26.73 -49.40 -24.24
N GLN A 897 -26.76 -48.08 -24.43
CA GLN A 897 -26.77 -47.40 -25.73
C GLN A 897 -27.95 -47.77 -26.65
N GLU A 898 -28.93 -48.52 -26.15
CA GLU A 898 -30.22 -48.75 -26.81
C GLU A 898 -31.09 -47.48 -26.74
N ASP A 899 -31.95 -47.30 -27.74
CA ASP A 899 -32.89 -46.18 -27.78
C ASP A 899 -33.83 -46.22 -26.57
N ALA A 900 -33.87 -45.12 -25.82
CA ALA A 900 -34.81 -44.93 -24.72
C ALA A 900 -36.17 -44.52 -25.29
N ASP A 901 -36.91 -45.52 -25.79
CA ASP A 901 -38.23 -45.37 -26.41
C ASP A 901 -39.35 -45.93 -25.51
N SER A 902 -40.58 -45.98 -26.01
CA SER A 902 -41.73 -46.51 -25.24
C SER A 902 -41.71 -48.02 -25.01
N SER A 903 -40.69 -48.75 -25.51
CA SER A 903 -40.58 -50.21 -25.31
C SER A 903 -40.12 -50.57 -23.89
N GLN A 904 -39.34 -49.69 -23.24
CA GLN A 904 -38.88 -49.86 -21.86
C GLN A 904 -39.10 -48.58 -21.05
N LEU A 905 -39.38 -48.71 -19.76
CA LEU A 905 -39.44 -47.56 -18.87
C LEU A 905 -38.04 -46.93 -18.75
N TYR A 906 -37.94 -45.65 -19.07
CA TYR A 906 -36.72 -44.86 -18.93
C TYR A 906 -36.99 -43.56 -18.19
N GLY A 907 -35.92 -42.95 -17.69
CA GLY A 907 -36.03 -41.71 -16.97
C GLY A 907 -34.77 -40.86 -17.07
N MET A 908 -34.90 -39.63 -16.58
CA MET A 908 -33.82 -38.66 -16.48
C MET A 908 -33.22 -38.66 -15.09
N LEU A 909 -31.90 -38.62 -15.00
CA LEU A 909 -31.21 -38.54 -13.71
C LEU A 909 -31.39 -37.15 -13.10
N ALA A 910 -31.81 -37.10 -11.84
CA ALA A 910 -32.10 -35.87 -11.14
C ALA A 910 -31.65 -35.91 -9.68
N PHE A 911 -31.48 -34.72 -9.13
CA PHE A 911 -31.19 -34.47 -7.73
C PHE A 911 -32.26 -33.57 -7.15
N ILE A 912 -32.99 -34.08 -6.15
CA ILE A 912 -34.01 -33.36 -5.42
C ILE A 912 -33.52 -33.11 -4.00
N GLN A 913 -33.49 -31.85 -3.59
CA GLN A 913 -33.14 -31.48 -2.23
C GLN A 913 -34.08 -30.40 -1.67
N PRO A 914 -34.28 -30.38 -0.34
CA PRO A 914 -34.87 -29.22 0.32
C PRO A 914 -34.06 -27.96 -0.01
N SER A 915 -34.74 -26.86 -0.28
CA SER A 915 -34.13 -25.58 -0.61
C SER A 915 -34.95 -24.43 -0.07
N THR A 916 -34.28 -23.38 0.37
CA THR A 916 -34.90 -22.12 0.80
C THR A 916 -34.84 -21.06 -0.29
N LEU A 917 -34.59 -21.43 -1.55
CA LEU A 917 -34.47 -20.49 -2.68
C LEU A 917 -35.71 -19.62 -2.87
N LEU A 918 -36.90 -20.14 -2.56
CA LEU A 918 -38.14 -19.38 -2.68
C LEU A 918 -38.23 -18.36 -1.55
N ARG A 919 -38.49 -17.10 -1.90
CA ARG A 919 -38.67 -16.00 -0.96
C ARG A 919 -40.01 -15.32 -1.24
N GLN A 920 -40.81 -15.09 -0.21
CA GLN A 920 -42.04 -14.31 -0.31
C GLN A 920 -41.82 -12.92 0.29
N THR A 921 -42.51 -11.91 -0.25
CA THR A 921 -42.54 -10.58 0.37
C THR A 921 -43.11 -10.71 1.79
N PRO A 922 -42.42 -10.21 2.83
CA PRO A 922 -42.91 -10.22 4.21
C PRO A 922 -44.08 -9.25 4.35
N LEU A 923 -45.31 -9.76 4.17
CA LEU A 923 -46.53 -8.95 4.32
C LEU A 923 -46.82 -8.59 5.79
N ASP A 924 -46.04 -9.15 6.71
CA ASP A 924 -46.04 -8.94 8.16
C ASP A 924 -45.04 -7.86 8.61
N ASP A 925 -44.08 -7.48 7.77
CA ASP A 925 -43.12 -6.41 8.06
C ASP A 925 -43.75 -5.05 7.73
N ALA A 926 -44.06 -4.28 8.79
CA ALA A 926 -44.70 -2.97 8.67
C ALA A 926 -43.88 -1.97 7.83
N ASP A 927 -42.55 -2.06 7.84
CA ASP A 927 -41.68 -1.16 7.06
C ASP A 927 -41.74 -1.53 5.57
N VAL A 928 -41.70 -2.82 5.23
CA VAL A 928 -41.82 -3.30 3.84
C VAL A 928 -43.22 -3.05 3.28
N ILE A 929 -44.25 -3.24 4.07
CA ILE A 929 -45.63 -2.94 3.69
C ILE A 929 -45.84 -1.44 3.53
N ALA A 930 -45.31 -0.61 4.44
CA ALA A 930 -45.34 0.84 4.29
C ALA A 930 -44.60 1.30 3.03
N ASP A 931 -43.44 0.73 2.71
CA ASP A 931 -42.75 0.96 1.44
C ASP A 931 -43.67 0.62 0.26
N VAL A 932 -44.31 -0.55 0.25
CA VAL A 932 -45.22 -0.97 -0.83
C VAL A 932 -46.44 -0.04 -0.95
N PHE A 933 -46.99 0.46 0.15
CA PHE A 933 -48.10 1.43 0.14
C PHE A 933 -47.66 2.84 -0.26
N ASN A 934 -46.43 3.24 0.09
CA ASN A 934 -45.85 4.53 -0.26
C ASN A 934 -45.32 4.54 -1.72
N ILE A 935 -44.94 3.37 -2.25
CA ILE A 935 -44.64 3.15 -3.66
C ILE A 935 -45.98 3.25 -4.42
N LYS A 936 -46.15 4.35 -5.15
CA LYS A 936 -47.38 4.59 -5.94
C LYS A 936 -47.54 3.54 -7.04
N GLN A 937 -48.78 3.35 -7.51
CA GLN A 937 -49.25 2.35 -8.48
C GLN A 937 -48.44 2.23 -9.79
N GLY A 938 -47.58 3.19 -10.12
CA GLY A 938 -46.66 3.10 -11.25
C GLY A 938 -45.59 4.19 -11.20
N LEU A 939 -44.43 3.89 -11.81
CA LEU A 939 -43.35 4.87 -11.99
C LEU A 939 -43.74 5.93 -13.05
N ASP A 940 -44.79 5.65 -13.84
CA ASP A 940 -45.61 6.45 -14.79
C ASP A 940 -45.71 7.98 -14.65
N VAL A 941 -45.79 8.49 -13.42
CA VAL A 941 -46.46 9.80 -13.16
C VAL A 941 -45.47 10.85 -12.65
N GLU A 942 -45.37 12.00 -13.32
CA GLU A 942 -44.60 13.17 -12.84
C GLU A 942 -45.26 13.80 -11.60
N GLN A 943 -44.45 14.18 -10.60
CA GLN A 943 -44.95 14.81 -9.36
C GLN A 943 -44.86 16.35 -9.41
N PRO A 944 -45.89 17.07 -8.93
CA PRO A 944 -45.74 18.42 -8.38
C PRO A 944 -44.99 18.36 -7.04
N GLN A 945 -44.05 19.29 -6.81
CA GLN A 945 -43.32 19.41 -5.55
C GLN A 945 -44.27 19.89 -4.43
N GLU A 946 -44.61 19.03 -3.47
CA GLU A 946 -45.18 19.49 -2.19
C GLU A 946 -44.08 19.60 -1.14
N GLU A 947 -43.99 20.78 -0.51
CA GLU A 947 -42.99 21.10 0.51
C GLU A 947 -43.19 20.28 1.81
N PRO A 948 -42.11 19.97 2.55
CA PRO A 948 -42.21 19.29 3.82
C PRO A 948 -42.81 20.20 4.90
N ILE A 949 -43.99 19.84 5.40
CA ILE A 949 -44.64 20.49 6.54
C ILE A 949 -43.75 20.40 7.78
N THR A 950 -43.53 21.56 8.40
CA THR A 950 -42.66 21.86 9.55
C THR A 950 -42.90 20.98 10.79
N SER A 951 -41.81 20.75 11.52
CA SER A 951 -41.73 19.95 12.75
C SER A 951 -42.22 20.71 13.98
N GLU A 952 -43.14 20.11 14.76
CA GLU A 952 -43.32 20.45 16.17
C GLU A 952 -42.70 19.37 17.08
N LYS A 953 -42.08 19.86 18.15
CA LYS A 953 -41.27 19.12 19.13
C LYS A 953 -42.10 18.09 19.90
N SER A 954 -41.56 16.90 20.10
CA SER A 954 -41.87 16.14 21.32
C SER A 954 -40.69 15.29 21.80
N SER A 955 -40.56 15.29 23.12
CA SER A 955 -39.49 14.74 23.93
C SER A 955 -39.75 13.28 24.34
N SER A 956 -38.64 12.59 24.60
CA SER A 956 -38.48 11.35 25.39
C SER A 956 -38.75 10.01 24.69
N GLY A 957 -37.66 9.24 24.56
CA GLY A 957 -37.66 7.85 24.12
C GLY A 957 -36.48 7.54 23.20
N LYS A 958 -35.30 7.27 23.78
CA LYS A 958 -34.09 6.84 23.05
C LYS A 958 -34.39 5.57 22.23
N LYS A 959 -34.58 5.72 20.92
CA LYS A 959 -34.32 4.69 19.92
C LYS A 959 -33.37 5.30 18.92
N GLN A 960 -32.22 4.65 18.70
CA GLN A 960 -31.23 5.07 17.70
C GLN A 960 -31.91 5.21 16.33
N PRO A 961 -31.58 6.26 15.54
CA PRO A 961 -32.03 6.35 14.16
C PRO A 961 -31.47 5.15 13.36
N ARG A 962 -32.32 4.46 12.58
CA ARG A 962 -31.86 3.42 11.65
C ARG A 962 -31.04 4.08 10.54
N ALA A 963 -29.83 3.57 10.29
CA ALA A 963 -28.82 4.21 9.45
C ALA A 963 -29.03 4.15 7.92
N SER A 964 -29.99 3.38 7.37
CA SER A 964 -30.27 3.43 5.93
C SER A 964 -31.63 2.85 5.53
N ASN A 965 -32.26 3.42 4.50
CA ASN A 965 -33.57 3.03 3.95
C ASN A 965 -33.51 1.74 3.09
N VAL A 966 -32.31 1.24 2.76
CA VAL A 966 -32.12 0.13 1.79
C VAL A 966 -31.91 -1.20 2.52
N HIS A 967 -32.98 -1.82 3.00
CA HIS A 967 -32.93 -3.16 3.62
C HIS A 967 -33.21 -4.27 2.60
N GLY A 968 -32.51 -5.40 2.73
CA GLY A 968 -32.89 -6.66 2.09
C GLY A 968 -34.05 -7.33 2.85
N PHE A 969 -34.72 -8.30 2.23
CA PHE A 969 -35.81 -9.03 2.88
C PHE A 969 -35.32 -9.84 4.11
N PRO A 970 -36.14 -9.97 5.17
CA PRO A 970 -35.80 -10.75 6.36
C PRO A 970 -35.45 -12.22 6.03
N PRO A 971 -34.51 -12.85 6.78
CA PRO A 971 -34.16 -14.27 6.58
C PRO A 971 -35.32 -15.25 6.74
N GLN A 972 -36.31 -14.86 7.55
CA GLN A 972 -37.50 -15.65 7.86
C GLN A 972 -38.57 -15.59 6.76
N SER A 973 -38.38 -14.74 5.75
CA SER A 973 -39.25 -14.65 4.57
C SER A 973 -38.94 -15.70 3.49
N HIS A 974 -37.97 -16.58 3.74
CA HIS A 974 -37.68 -17.74 2.91
C HIS A 974 -38.68 -18.87 3.17
N LYS A 975 -39.21 -19.46 2.10
CA LYS A 975 -40.00 -20.70 2.16
C LYS A 975 -39.13 -21.88 1.82
N SER A 976 -39.17 -22.90 2.68
CA SER A 976 -38.62 -24.21 2.36
C SER A 976 -39.48 -24.87 1.28
N GLY A 977 -38.87 -25.20 0.16
CA GLY A 977 -39.45 -25.98 -0.95
C GLY A 977 -38.50 -27.08 -1.38
N LEU A 978 -38.87 -27.81 -2.43
CA LEU A 978 -37.97 -28.77 -3.08
C LEU A 978 -37.35 -28.09 -4.31
N HIS A 979 -36.02 -28.14 -4.40
CA HIS A 979 -35.29 -27.79 -5.59
C HIS A 979 -34.85 -29.06 -6.31
N MET A 980 -35.18 -29.14 -7.59
CA MET A 980 -34.82 -30.26 -8.45
C MET A 980 -33.86 -29.77 -9.53
N SER A 981 -32.71 -30.43 -9.67
CA SER A 981 -31.77 -30.23 -10.77
C SER A 981 -31.59 -31.54 -11.53
N THR A 982 -31.53 -31.47 -12.86
CA THR A 982 -31.40 -32.64 -13.73
C THR A 982 -30.16 -32.50 -14.60
N CYS A 983 -29.44 -33.59 -14.86
CA CYS A 983 -28.31 -33.57 -15.81
C CYS A 983 -28.71 -33.94 -17.24
N SER A 984 -30.01 -34.01 -17.54
CA SER A 984 -30.62 -34.36 -18.85
C SER A 984 -30.26 -35.73 -19.47
N HIS A 985 -29.35 -36.50 -18.87
CA HIS A 985 -28.99 -37.84 -19.32
C HIS A 985 -30.09 -38.87 -19.02
N LEU A 986 -30.35 -39.73 -20.00
CA LEU A 986 -31.41 -40.73 -19.99
C LEU A 986 -30.86 -42.11 -19.64
N MET A 987 -31.63 -42.88 -18.87
CA MET A 987 -31.30 -44.26 -18.54
C MET A 987 -32.57 -45.09 -18.36
N HIS A 988 -32.56 -46.33 -18.87
CA HIS A 988 -33.60 -47.31 -18.57
C HIS A 988 -33.66 -47.61 -17.08
N VAL A 989 -34.86 -47.77 -16.53
CA VAL A 989 -35.05 -48.09 -15.09
C VAL A 989 -34.25 -49.33 -14.69
N LYS A 990 -34.24 -50.38 -15.55
CA LYS A 990 -33.48 -51.60 -15.32
C LYS A 990 -31.95 -51.39 -15.32
N CYS A 991 -31.46 -50.51 -16.19
CA CYS A 991 -30.05 -50.11 -16.21
C CYS A 991 -29.69 -49.31 -14.95
N PHE A 992 -30.59 -48.43 -14.48
CA PHE A 992 -30.41 -47.69 -13.25
C PHE A 992 -30.37 -48.61 -12.03
N GLU A 993 -31.28 -49.58 -11.92
CA GLU A 993 -31.30 -50.56 -10.83
C GLU A 993 -29.99 -51.37 -10.76
N THR A 994 -29.52 -51.84 -11.92
CA THR A 994 -28.25 -52.59 -12.02
C THR A 994 -27.07 -51.70 -11.64
N TYR A 995 -27.06 -50.46 -12.14
CA TYR A 995 -26.03 -49.47 -11.84
C TYR A 995 -26.00 -49.12 -10.35
N TYR A 996 -27.15 -48.81 -9.75
CA TYR A 996 -27.26 -48.46 -8.35
C TYR A 996 -26.85 -49.62 -7.43
N ALA A 997 -27.23 -50.86 -7.77
CA ALA A 997 -26.77 -52.06 -7.06
C ALA A 997 -25.23 -52.20 -7.09
N SER A 998 -24.58 -51.83 -8.20
CA SER A 998 -23.12 -51.83 -8.30
C SER A 998 -22.47 -50.79 -7.36
N ILE A 999 -23.09 -49.63 -7.15
CA ILE A 999 -22.63 -48.61 -6.20
C ILE A 999 -22.72 -49.14 -4.77
N VAL A 1000 -23.84 -49.76 -4.39
CA VAL A 1000 -24.02 -50.35 -3.07
C VAL A 1000 -22.96 -51.44 -2.82
N SER A 1001 -22.71 -52.30 -3.80
CA SER A 1001 -21.65 -53.33 -3.71
C SER A 1001 -20.25 -52.72 -3.58
N ARG A 1002 -19.97 -51.61 -4.27
CA ARG A 1002 -18.68 -50.90 -4.21
C ARG A 1002 -18.43 -50.30 -2.83
N HIS A 1003 -19.43 -49.64 -2.25
CA HIS A 1003 -19.35 -49.09 -0.88
C HIS A 1003 -19.11 -50.19 0.16
N ALA A 1004 -19.76 -51.35 -0.01
CA ALA A 1004 -19.54 -52.52 0.84
C ALA A 1004 -18.12 -53.10 0.70
N ALA A 1005 -17.57 -53.14 -0.51
CA ALA A 1005 -16.22 -53.67 -0.76
C ALA A 1005 -15.10 -52.69 -0.33
N GLN A 1006 -15.36 -51.39 -0.33
CA GLN A 1006 -14.37 -50.33 -0.08
C GLN A 1006 -14.74 -49.43 1.11
N SER A 1007 -14.93 -50.03 2.29
CA SER A 1007 -15.41 -49.32 3.49
C SER A 1007 -14.44 -48.28 4.08
N ARG A 1008 -13.16 -48.28 3.67
CA ARG A 1008 -12.15 -47.31 4.12
C ARG A 1008 -12.05 -46.05 3.23
N TYR A 1009 -12.66 -46.06 2.04
CA TYR A 1009 -12.68 -44.90 1.15
C TYR A 1009 -13.91 -44.02 1.43
N LYS A 1010 -13.72 -42.70 1.44
CA LYS A 1010 -14.84 -41.73 1.50
C LYS A 1010 -15.40 -41.52 0.11
N HIS A 1011 -16.53 -42.16 -0.19
CA HIS A 1011 -17.22 -42.00 -1.47
C HIS A 1011 -17.95 -40.65 -1.55
N PRO A 1012 -18.04 -40.03 -2.73
CA PRO A 1012 -18.68 -38.73 -2.91
C PRO A 1012 -20.21 -38.77 -2.82
N GLU A 1013 -20.84 -39.91 -3.13
CA GLU A 1013 -22.28 -40.14 -2.94
C GLU A 1013 -22.61 -40.76 -1.56
N ASN A 1014 -23.73 -40.36 -0.95
CA ASN A 1014 -24.25 -40.96 0.28
C ASN A 1014 -25.43 -41.94 0.04
N LEU A 1015 -25.21 -43.22 0.33
CA LEU A 1015 -26.24 -44.27 0.19
C LEU A 1015 -27.47 -44.06 1.08
N GLU A 1016 -27.33 -43.49 2.28
CA GLU A 1016 -28.47 -43.21 3.17
C GLU A 1016 -29.44 -42.20 2.57
N ARG A 1017 -28.95 -41.34 1.67
CA ARG A 1017 -29.73 -40.32 0.97
C ARG A 1017 -30.13 -40.73 -0.45
N LEU A 1018 -29.91 -42.01 -0.79
CA LEU A 1018 -30.09 -42.57 -2.13
C LEU A 1018 -29.27 -41.86 -3.22
N GLU A 1019 -28.16 -41.23 -2.85
CA GLU A 1019 -27.34 -40.48 -3.78
C GLU A 1019 -26.52 -41.41 -4.69
N TYR A 1020 -26.31 -40.98 -5.92
CA TYR A 1020 -25.48 -41.62 -6.92
C TYR A 1020 -24.87 -40.56 -7.84
N LEU A 1021 -23.78 -40.88 -8.53
CA LEU A 1021 -23.23 -40.03 -9.58
C LEU A 1021 -23.73 -40.49 -10.95
N CYS A 1022 -24.01 -39.56 -11.86
CA CYS A 1022 -24.30 -39.92 -13.25
C CYS A 1022 -23.07 -40.62 -13.88
N PRO A 1023 -23.21 -41.81 -14.49
CA PRO A 1023 -22.09 -42.53 -15.11
C PRO A 1023 -21.31 -41.69 -16.12
N LEU A 1024 -22.01 -40.84 -16.87
CA LEU A 1024 -21.47 -40.04 -17.96
C LEU A 1024 -20.89 -38.71 -17.48
N CYS A 1025 -21.70 -37.82 -16.90
CA CYS A 1025 -21.28 -36.45 -16.54
C CYS A 1025 -20.87 -36.25 -15.09
N LYS A 1026 -20.91 -37.31 -14.26
CA LYS A 1026 -20.59 -37.27 -12.82
C LYS A 1026 -21.42 -36.28 -12.00
N ALA A 1027 -22.55 -35.78 -12.51
CA ALA A 1027 -23.48 -35.00 -11.73
C ALA A 1027 -24.09 -35.84 -10.59
N LEU A 1028 -24.20 -35.26 -9.39
CA LEU A 1028 -24.87 -35.89 -8.25
C LEU A 1028 -26.38 -36.00 -8.54
N GLY A 1029 -26.96 -37.16 -8.26
CA GLY A 1029 -28.38 -37.48 -8.39
C GLY A 1029 -28.85 -38.27 -7.19
N ASN A 1030 -30.16 -38.26 -6.91
CA ASN A 1030 -30.79 -39.09 -5.88
C ASN A 1030 -32.17 -39.63 -6.31
N THR A 1031 -32.59 -39.35 -7.54
CA THR A 1031 -33.82 -39.88 -8.10
C THR A 1031 -33.72 -40.02 -9.61
N LEU A 1032 -34.29 -41.10 -10.14
CA LEU A 1032 -34.56 -41.23 -11.57
C LEU A 1032 -35.99 -40.71 -11.82
N LEU A 1033 -36.13 -39.65 -12.61
CA LEU A 1033 -37.44 -39.10 -13.00
C LEU A 1033 -37.99 -39.86 -14.19
N PRO A 1034 -39.05 -40.67 -14.04
CA PRO A 1034 -39.56 -41.48 -15.14
C PRO A 1034 -40.22 -40.59 -16.20
N ILE A 1035 -39.89 -40.84 -17.47
CA ILE A 1035 -40.52 -40.16 -18.61
C ILE A 1035 -41.60 -41.09 -19.14
N VAL A 1036 -42.86 -40.83 -18.75
CA VAL A 1036 -44.01 -41.71 -19.04
C VAL A 1036 -45.04 -41.10 -19.99
N TRP A 1037 -44.84 -39.86 -20.41
CA TRP A 1037 -45.81 -39.12 -21.21
C TRP A 1037 -45.42 -39.12 -22.69
N LYS A 1038 -46.40 -39.35 -23.58
CA LYS A 1038 -46.25 -39.15 -25.02
C LYS A 1038 -46.36 -37.67 -25.35
N GLY A 1039 -45.68 -37.23 -26.41
CA GLY A 1039 -45.68 -35.82 -26.80
C GLY A 1039 -47.09 -35.25 -26.91
N LYS A 1040 -47.32 -34.09 -26.28
CA LYS A 1040 -48.63 -33.44 -26.20
C LYS A 1040 -48.70 -32.34 -27.27
N THR A 1041 -49.71 -32.36 -28.12
CA THR A 1041 -50.00 -31.25 -29.02
C THR A 1041 -50.85 -30.23 -28.27
N GLU A 1042 -50.35 -29.01 -28.11
CA GLU A 1042 -51.11 -27.87 -27.56
C GLU A 1042 -51.35 -26.86 -28.69
N SER A 1043 -52.61 -26.52 -28.92
CA SER A 1043 -52.99 -25.40 -29.78
C SER A 1043 -53.01 -24.11 -28.98
N TYR A 1044 -52.52 -23.01 -29.57
CA TYR A 1044 -52.68 -21.66 -29.06
C TYR A 1044 -53.75 -20.92 -29.88
N PRO A 1045 -54.69 -20.18 -29.24
CA PRO A 1045 -54.82 -19.98 -27.80
C PRO A 1045 -55.45 -21.20 -27.09
N GLY A 1046 -54.77 -21.71 -26.06
CA GLY A 1046 -55.14 -22.95 -25.37
C GLY A 1046 -56.35 -22.84 -24.42
N VAL A 1047 -56.69 -23.94 -23.75
CA VAL A 1047 -57.89 -24.19 -22.90
C VAL A 1047 -58.16 -23.16 -21.78
N LEU A 1048 -57.25 -22.21 -21.53
CA LEU A 1048 -57.42 -21.13 -20.55
C LEU A 1048 -58.19 -19.91 -21.07
N SER A 1049 -58.68 -19.90 -22.31
CA SER A 1049 -59.56 -18.83 -22.83
C SER A 1049 -60.99 -18.84 -22.25
N GLY A 1050 -61.29 -19.74 -21.31
CA GLY A 1050 -62.58 -19.85 -20.63
C GLY A 1050 -62.62 -19.33 -19.19
N ALA A 1051 -61.61 -18.59 -18.70
CA ALA A 1051 -61.74 -17.91 -17.41
C ALA A 1051 -62.68 -16.71 -17.61
N ASN A 1052 -63.88 -16.79 -17.02
CA ASN A 1052 -64.90 -15.76 -17.13
C ASN A 1052 -64.38 -14.45 -16.52
N ASP A 1053 -63.97 -13.49 -17.35
CA ASP A 1053 -63.41 -12.18 -16.93
C ASP A 1053 -64.31 -11.45 -15.92
N GLN A 1054 -65.62 -11.74 -15.94
CA GLN A 1054 -66.58 -11.27 -14.92
C GLN A 1054 -66.24 -11.74 -13.50
N LEU A 1055 -65.74 -12.96 -13.30
CA LEU A 1055 -65.36 -13.46 -11.96
C LEU A 1055 -64.13 -12.73 -11.43
N TYR A 1056 -63.18 -12.38 -12.32
CA TYR A 1056 -62.00 -11.62 -11.94
C TYR A 1056 -62.34 -10.15 -11.65
N GLU A 1057 -63.17 -9.51 -12.49
CA GLU A 1057 -63.69 -8.17 -12.19
C GLU A 1057 -64.54 -8.15 -10.91
N THR A 1058 -65.34 -9.19 -10.65
CA THR A 1058 -66.14 -9.28 -9.42
C THR A 1058 -65.25 -9.48 -8.19
N PHE A 1059 -64.17 -10.26 -8.29
CA PHE A 1059 -63.17 -10.38 -7.23
C PHE A 1059 -62.43 -9.06 -6.97
N MET A 1060 -62.03 -8.34 -8.02
CA MET A 1060 -61.36 -7.04 -7.90
C MET A 1060 -62.28 -5.96 -7.29
N ASN A 1061 -63.56 -5.95 -7.67
CA ASN A 1061 -64.50 -4.92 -7.25
C ASN A 1061 -65.21 -5.22 -5.91
N GLN A 1062 -65.36 -6.49 -5.52
CA GLN A 1062 -66.11 -6.87 -4.31
C GLN A 1062 -65.28 -7.73 -3.34
N GLY A 1063 -64.43 -8.61 -3.86
CA GLY A 1063 -63.59 -9.49 -3.04
C GLY A 1063 -62.47 -8.75 -2.28
N ILE A 1064 -61.95 -7.65 -2.84
CA ILE A 1064 -60.93 -6.82 -2.19
C ILE A 1064 -61.50 -6.07 -0.99
N ASP A 1065 -62.70 -5.51 -1.11
CA ASP A 1065 -63.36 -4.79 -0.01
C ASP A 1065 -63.75 -5.72 1.14
N GLU A 1066 -64.23 -6.94 0.83
CA GLU A 1066 -64.49 -7.96 1.87
C GLU A 1066 -63.20 -8.40 2.60
N LEU A 1067 -62.07 -8.49 1.88
CA LEU A 1067 -60.75 -8.80 2.46
C LEU A 1067 -60.24 -7.65 3.34
N LEU A 1068 -60.43 -6.39 2.93
CA LEU A 1068 -60.09 -5.21 3.73
C LEU A 1068 -60.91 -5.15 5.03
N VAL A 1069 -62.22 -5.45 4.96
CA VAL A 1069 -63.09 -5.53 6.14
C VAL A 1069 -62.71 -6.70 7.06
N GLN A 1070 -62.27 -7.85 6.51
CA GLN A 1070 -61.76 -8.97 7.32
C GLN A 1070 -60.43 -8.63 8.00
N ILE A 1071 -59.55 -7.86 7.35
CA ILE A 1071 -58.28 -7.38 7.91
C ILE A 1071 -58.54 -6.35 9.04
N GLU A 1072 -59.50 -5.44 8.85
CA GLU A 1072 -59.92 -4.51 9.91
C GLU A 1072 -60.56 -5.23 11.11
N LYS A 1073 -61.38 -6.27 10.88
CA LYS A 1073 -61.91 -7.12 11.96
C LYS A 1073 -60.81 -7.90 12.69
N ARG A 1074 -59.75 -8.33 12.01
CA ARG A 1074 -58.59 -8.97 12.64
C ARG A 1074 -57.74 -7.98 13.45
N ARG A 1075 -57.63 -6.71 13.03
CA ARG A 1075 -56.99 -5.64 13.82
C ARG A 1075 -57.72 -5.30 15.13
N GLN A 1076 -59.02 -5.57 15.23
CA GLN A 1076 -59.78 -5.38 16.47
C GLN A 1076 -59.68 -6.55 17.46
N PHE A 1077 -59.08 -7.67 17.05
CA PHE A 1077 -58.88 -8.88 17.86
C PHE A 1077 -57.39 -9.12 18.16
N GLU A 1078 -56.67 -8.11 18.62
CA GLU A 1078 -55.51 -8.32 19.50
C GLU A 1078 -55.92 -7.97 20.94
N PRO A 1079 -56.22 -8.96 21.81
CA PRO A 1079 -56.32 -8.69 23.22
C PRO A 1079 -54.92 -8.41 23.76
N SER A 1080 -54.77 -7.25 24.38
CA SER A 1080 -53.61 -6.85 25.18
C SER A 1080 -53.04 -8.01 26.01
N LYS A 1081 -51.85 -8.50 25.64
CA LYS A 1081 -50.86 -9.10 26.54
C LYS A 1081 -49.46 -8.81 26.03
#